data_AF-A0A3A0EFR0-F1
#
_entry.id   AF-A0A3A0EFR0-F1
#
_cell.length_a   1.000
_cell.length_b   1.000
_cell.length_c   1.000
_cell.angle_alpha   90.00
_cell.angle_beta   90.00
_cell.angle_gamma   90.00
#
_symmetry.space_group_name_H-M   'P 1'
#
loop_
_entity.id
_entity.type
_entity.pdbx_description
1 polymer ?
#
loop_
_entity_poly.entity_id
_entity_poly.type
_entity_poly.pdbx_seq_one_letter_code
_entity_poly.pdbx_strand_id
1 'polypeptide(L)'
;MTRLIPGYCTLCRSRCGTLNEVRDDRLVSVRPDPSHPTGQAMCMKGRAAPELVHSPHRQLYPLRRTTPKGSADPGWKRIGWDEALGETAQQLAAIRAESGAEAVAFSITTPSGTPLSDSIDWIERLVRHFGSPNICYGTEICNWHKDFAHAFTFGCGMPPADYENADTILLWGHNPANTWLAQANAIGRGRARGAKMVVVDPRPTALARQADAWLAVRPGTDAALALGLVRLLIEERRYDERFVRLWTNAPLLVRGDDGRFLRERALSPDAPSDRYMVWDEEAGRAVPFDPERQPSPEEAFRWRIRGDVVVEARVGGASRQPLACTPAFELLARGAAPYDEGRVRDITGVPADVLRTAMELLSGGRRIAYHAWTGLGQHTNATQAERAVASLYALSGSFDRVGGNRVRRGPFYRPVNAVGHIEAAQMAKTLGAGERPIGPPAMGWVTGRDLYRAILDADPYRVRAMVAFGTNLPVSQADSGMAERALAALEFHVHCDLFETPAARHADIFLPVNTPWEHEGLRFGFEISDDAASHVQLRQRMVSPRGESRSDNEIVFELACRLGLGDAFFGGSLEAGWNHMLEPLGLSVAQLRANPAGLKCAIDSRERKYALAHHDFPERIRGFDTETRRVELYSELLHRHGQPAIASHALPGEQTRQERDGTGRRYPLILSSAKNGYYCHSQHRSLVSLRKRAPDPVAEISPGLAASRDILDGDWIRVRTRHGQARFVAKLTPQLADDLVVAEFGWWQACPELDREATPVAGPQSRNFNSLVSAEDCDPVSGSVAHRSFRCDIERDPATEPRWRGWRAFRVSRLHPEARGVVSVHLEPVEGGVLPDYRPGQHIEIRVRIGSESVTRSYSLTGPANVPGRRSYAIAVRHQTGLGADGTPFEGRVSSHINRQLRPGDIVDLKAPSGSFVLPRRSPQPLIFLAGGIGITPFMSLLESLPDGDPTEIRLYYGNRNGDFHAFRDRIGFHVSRLPGLTVVNHYDQPLPSDRPGIDHDSAARITAGMVPDGLISRRARIYMCGPPGMMEDFARGLAERGVPDFDIFREVFKSPPGPVADDGRTFRVSFSRSREAPDLWSAACGPLLNFGESLGVTMSSGCRVGQCESCAVRIVSGSVRHLHGTEPDDASTCLACQAVPVSDVVLDA
;
A
#
# COMPACT_ATOMS: atom_id res chain seq x y z
N MET A 1 25.35 -11.88 -21.05
CA MET A 1 25.02 -10.62 -21.78
C MET A 1 24.07 -9.77 -20.94
N THR A 2 24.45 -8.53 -20.62
CA THR A 2 23.59 -7.57 -19.90
C THR A 2 22.71 -6.82 -20.90
N ARG A 3 21.41 -6.73 -20.64
CA ARG A 3 20.43 -6.00 -21.45
C ARG A 3 19.63 -5.06 -20.56
N LEU A 4 19.29 -3.88 -21.06
CA LEU A 4 18.40 -2.93 -20.41
C LEU A 4 17.09 -2.90 -21.18
N ILE A 5 15.99 -3.29 -20.54
CA ILE A 5 14.69 -3.48 -21.20
C ILE A 5 13.70 -2.42 -20.67
N PRO A 6 13.15 -1.54 -21.53
CA PRO A 6 12.11 -0.60 -21.14
C PRO A 6 10.79 -1.33 -20.85
N GLY A 7 10.00 -0.78 -19.94
CA GLY A 7 8.70 -1.33 -19.55
C GLY A 7 8.00 -0.47 -18.51
N TYR A 8 7.07 -1.06 -17.76
CA TYR A 8 6.41 -0.41 -16.64
C TYR A 8 6.10 -1.42 -15.53
N CYS A 9 6.06 -0.95 -14.28
CA CYS A 9 5.83 -1.78 -13.09
C CYS A 9 4.33 -1.88 -12.79
N THR A 10 3.77 -3.09 -12.78
CA THR A 10 2.32 -3.31 -12.53
C THR A 10 1.97 -3.73 -11.11
N LEU A 11 2.89 -3.59 -10.15
CA LEU A 11 2.58 -3.89 -8.75
C LEU A 11 1.51 -2.95 -8.13
N CYS A 12 1.18 -1.82 -8.78
CA CYS A 12 0.08 -0.95 -8.38
C CYS A 12 -0.43 -0.06 -9.54
N ARG A 13 -1.53 0.65 -9.29
CA ARG A 13 -2.19 1.56 -10.25
C ARG A 13 -1.27 2.63 -10.84
N SER A 14 -0.18 3.00 -10.18
CA SER A 14 0.73 4.04 -10.67
C SER A 14 1.43 3.68 -11.98
N ARG A 15 1.60 2.38 -12.27
CA ARG A 15 2.24 1.87 -13.50
C ARG A 15 3.49 2.66 -13.91
N CYS A 16 4.45 2.77 -12.97
CA CYS A 16 5.63 3.61 -13.16
C CYS A 16 6.47 3.05 -14.31
N GLY A 17 6.90 3.92 -15.23
CA GLY A 17 7.82 3.54 -16.30
C GLY A 17 9.18 3.09 -15.74
N THR A 18 9.75 2.05 -16.33
CA THR A 18 10.91 1.33 -15.77
C THR A 18 11.95 1.00 -16.83
N LEU A 19 13.22 1.06 -16.44
CA LEU A 19 14.33 0.38 -17.10
C LEU A 19 14.73 -0.84 -16.27
N ASN A 20 14.72 -2.02 -16.88
CA ASN A 20 14.95 -3.30 -16.22
C ASN A 20 16.28 -3.89 -16.70
N GLU A 21 17.26 -4.00 -15.81
CA GLU A 21 18.55 -4.60 -16.12
C GLU A 21 18.48 -6.13 -15.95
N VAL A 22 18.77 -6.85 -17.03
CA VAL A 22 18.76 -8.31 -17.08
C VAL A 22 20.13 -8.80 -17.48
N ARG A 23 20.71 -9.70 -16.70
CA ARG A 23 21.98 -10.38 -16.99
C ARG A 23 21.75 -11.87 -16.96
N ASP A 24 21.99 -12.55 -18.08
CA ASP A 24 21.91 -14.01 -18.18
C ASP A 24 20.59 -14.59 -17.62
N ASP A 25 19.47 -14.01 -18.08
CA ASP A 25 18.10 -14.35 -17.67
C ASP A 25 17.78 -14.13 -16.18
N ARG A 26 18.56 -13.26 -15.52
CA ARG A 26 18.35 -12.79 -14.16
C ARG A 26 18.05 -11.30 -14.13
N LEU A 27 16.91 -10.93 -13.56
CA LEU A 27 16.60 -9.54 -13.22
C LEU A 27 17.56 -9.06 -12.13
N VAL A 28 18.39 -8.07 -12.44
CA VAL A 28 19.43 -7.52 -11.54
C VAL A 28 18.94 -6.26 -10.84
N SER A 29 18.36 -5.33 -11.60
CA SER A 29 17.88 -4.05 -11.06
C SER A 29 16.68 -3.52 -11.84
N VAL A 30 15.82 -2.74 -11.15
CA VAL A 30 14.69 -2.02 -11.74
C VAL A 30 14.76 -0.57 -11.29
N ARG A 31 14.84 0.35 -12.25
CA ARG A 31 14.98 1.79 -12.00
C ARG A 31 13.94 2.58 -12.79
N PRO A 32 13.56 3.80 -12.35
CA PRO A 32 12.67 4.67 -13.12
C PRO A 32 13.19 4.92 -14.54
N ASP A 33 12.28 5.04 -15.50
CA ASP A 33 12.55 5.50 -16.86
C ASP A 33 11.99 6.93 -17.06
N PRO A 34 12.80 7.99 -16.92
CA PRO A 34 12.31 9.37 -17.06
C PRO A 34 11.73 9.69 -18.45
N SER A 35 12.02 8.89 -19.48
CA SER A 35 11.45 9.08 -20.82
C SER A 35 10.00 8.60 -20.92
N HIS A 36 9.57 7.72 -20.01
CA HIS A 36 8.20 7.25 -19.93
C HIS A 36 7.32 8.27 -19.19
N PRO A 37 6.07 8.53 -19.62
CA PRO A 37 5.19 9.57 -19.04
C PRO A 37 4.92 9.41 -17.54
N THR A 38 5.02 8.18 -17.02
CA THR A 38 4.85 7.86 -15.59
C THR A 38 6.15 7.44 -14.90
N GLY A 39 7.31 7.58 -15.54
CA GLY A 39 8.58 7.02 -15.07
C GLY A 39 9.51 7.99 -14.34
N GLN A 40 9.04 9.16 -13.94
CA GLN A 40 9.84 10.16 -13.18
C GLN A 40 10.31 9.65 -11.79
N ALA A 41 9.58 8.70 -11.20
CA ALA A 41 9.92 8.14 -9.89
C ALA A 41 9.42 6.69 -9.74
N MET A 42 9.97 5.98 -8.75
CA MET A 42 9.58 4.61 -8.43
C MET A 42 9.65 4.34 -6.93
N CYS A 43 8.73 3.51 -6.43
CA CYS A 43 8.71 3.11 -5.01
C CYS A 43 9.66 1.94 -4.73
N MET A 44 9.97 1.74 -3.43
CA MET A 44 10.82 0.61 -3.00
C MET A 44 10.27 -0.75 -3.37
N LYS A 45 8.94 -0.91 -3.46
CA LYS A 45 8.30 -2.15 -3.91
C LYS A 45 8.73 -2.53 -5.34
N GLY A 46 8.78 -1.54 -6.23
CA GLY A 46 9.26 -1.73 -7.61
C GLY A 46 10.76 -2.01 -7.67
N ARG A 47 11.56 -1.34 -6.82
CA ARG A 47 13.01 -1.58 -6.72
C ARG A 47 13.35 -2.95 -6.15
N ALA A 48 12.50 -3.50 -5.28
CA ALA A 48 12.62 -4.85 -4.73
C ALA A 48 12.16 -5.95 -5.69
N ALA A 49 11.81 -5.62 -6.94
CA ALA A 49 11.41 -6.60 -7.96
C ALA A 49 12.40 -7.75 -8.17
N PRO A 50 13.73 -7.55 -8.21
CA PRO A 50 14.69 -8.66 -8.29
C PRO A 50 14.51 -9.67 -7.16
N GLU A 51 14.28 -9.18 -5.93
CA GLU A 51 14.05 -10.02 -4.77
C GLU A 51 12.72 -10.78 -4.87
N LEU A 52 11.67 -10.14 -5.40
CA LEU A 52 10.38 -10.79 -5.64
C LEU A 52 10.48 -11.90 -6.69
N VAL A 53 11.06 -11.61 -7.86
CA VAL A 53 11.21 -12.56 -8.98
C VAL A 53 11.98 -13.80 -8.56
N HIS A 54 13.09 -13.60 -7.84
CA HIS A 54 14.04 -14.66 -7.49
C HIS A 54 13.89 -15.13 -6.05
N SER A 55 12.81 -14.78 -5.35
CA SER A 55 12.57 -15.21 -3.97
C SER A 55 12.54 -16.73 -3.89
N PRO A 56 13.32 -17.37 -2.98
CA PRO A 56 13.28 -18.82 -2.82
C PRO A 56 12.01 -19.31 -2.11
N HIS A 57 11.19 -18.39 -1.60
CA HIS A 57 9.91 -18.72 -0.96
C HIS A 57 8.74 -18.77 -1.96
N ARG A 58 8.99 -18.56 -3.27
CA ARG A 58 7.95 -18.62 -4.31
C ARG A 58 7.50 -20.06 -4.53
N GLN A 59 6.21 -20.23 -4.80
CA GLN A 59 5.69 -21.47 -5.37
C GLN A 59 5.92 -21.49 -6.87
N LEU A 60 6.56 -22.55 -7.37
CA LEU A 60 7.02 -22.65 -8.75
C LEU A 60 6.44 -23.86 -9.51
N TYR A 61 5.64 -24.70 -8.85
CA TYR A 61 5.06 -25.92 -9.43
C TYR A 61 3.59 -26.06 -9.04
N PRO A 62 2.73 -26.66 -9.89
CA PRO A 62 1.38 -27.02 -9.50
C PRO A 62 1.40 -28.02 -8.33
N LEU A 63 0.57 -27.77 -7.31
CA LEU A 63 0.49 -28.60 -6.11
C LEU A 63 -0.94 -29.08 -5.88
N ARG A 64 -1.07 -30.29 -5.37
CA ARG A 64 -2.33 -30.91 -4.93
C ARG A 64 -2.29 -31.16 -3.44
N ARG A 65 -3.35 -30.79 -2.74
CA ARG A 65 -3.55 -31.08 -1.33
C ARG A 65 -3.67 -32.60 -1.13
N THR A 66 -3.11 -33.12 -0.03
CA THR A 66 -3.27 -34.54 0.36
C THR A 66 -3.90 -34.73 1.74
N THR A 67 -4.06 -33.66 2.51
CA THR A 67 -4.72 -33.69 3.84
C THR A 67 -6.10 -33.02 3.78
N PRO A 68 -7.01 -33.26 4.74
CA PRO A 68 -8.30 -32.55 4.77
C PRO A 68 -8.13 -31.02 4.86
N LYS A 69 -9.07 -30.26 4.27
CA LYS A 69 -9.13 -28.79 4.41
C LYS A 69 -9.21 -28.40 5.89
N GLY A 70 -8.48 -27.35 6.27
CA GLY A 70 -8.36 -26.90 7.66
C GLY A 70 -7.20 -27.53 8.44
N SER A 71 -6.51 -28.52 7.89
CA SER A 71 -5.24 -29.01 8.46
C SER A 71 -4.17 -27.91 8.45
N ALA A 72 -3.33 -27.85 9.49
CA ALA A 72 -2.26 -26.85 9.59
C ALA A 72 -1.22 -26.96 8.47
N ASP A 73 -0.97 -28.19 8.00
CA ASP A 73 -0.17 -28.51 6.82
C ASP A 73 -1.08 -29.10 5.73
N PRO A 74 -1.18 -28.46 4.54
CA PRO A 74 -1.91 -29.00 3.38
C PRO A 74 -1.37 -30.33 2.83
N GLY A 75 -0.15 -30.72 3.20
CA GLY A 75 0.52 -31.92 2.67
C GLY A 75 0.68 -31.85 1.15
N TRP A 76 1.18 -30.73 0.63
CA TRP A 76 1.27 -30.51 -0.82
C TRP A 76 2.07 -31.59 -1.54
N LYS A 77 1.46 -32.16 -2.58
CA LYS A 77 2.10 -33.04 -3.55
C LYS A 77 2.23 -32.32 -4.88
N ARG A 78 3.44 -32.26 -5.46
CA ARG A 78 3.65 -31.72 -6.81
C ARG A 78 2.92 -32.58 -7.85
N ILE A 79 2.20 -31.93 -8.75
CA ILE A 79 1.51 -32.54 -9.91
C ILE A 79 1.89 -31.78 -11.19
N GLY A 80 1.54 -32.34 -12.35
CA GLY A 80 1.74 -31.68 -13.64
C GLY A 80 0.64 -30.67 -13.97
N TRP A 81 0.92 -29.71 -14.86
CA TRP A 81 -0.08 -28.74 -15.34
C TRP A 81 -1.29 -29.39 -15.99
N ASP A 82 -1.07 -30.46 -16.78
CA ASP A 82 -2.17 -31.18 -17.43
C ASP A 82 -3.12 -31.85 -16.45
N GLU A 83 -2.58 -32.44 -15.38
CA GLU A 83 -3.37 -33.01 -14.30
C GLU A 83 -4.13 -31.90 -13.57
N ALA A 84 -3.44 -30.82 -13.19
CA ALA A 84 -4.01 -29.72 -12.40
C ALA A 84 -5.18 -29.02 -13.13
N LEU A 85 -4.98 -28.63 -14.40
CA LEU A 85 -6.02 -27.95 -15.19
C LEU A 85 -7.10 -28.92 -15.68
N GLY A 86 -6.76 -30.19 -15.88
CA GLY A 86 -7.73 -31.24 -16.25
C GLY A 86 -8.72 -31.49 -15.13
N GLU A 87 -8.21 -31.71 -13.91
CA GLU A 87 -9.04 -31.87 -12.71
C GLU A 87 -9.85 -30.61 -12.44
N THR A 88 -9.24 -29.43 -12.56
CA THR A 88 -9.96 -28.15 -12.41
C THR A 88 -11.14 -28.07 -13.38
N ALA A 89 -10.91 -28.26 -14.68
CA ALA A 89 -11.98 -28.19 -15.68
C ALA A 89 -13.08 -29.22 -15.42
N GLN A 90 -12.71 -30.46 -15.06
CA GLN A 90 -13.65 -31.53 -14.77
C GLN A 90 -14.55 -31.20 -13.57
N GLN A 91 -13.98 -30.73 -12.46
CA GLN A 91 -14.74 -30.40 -11.24
C GLN A 91 -15.67 -29.20 -11.48
N LEU A 92 -15.20 -28.16 -12.16
CA LEU A 92 -16.02 -26.99 -12.47
C LEU A 92 -17.17 -27.34 -13.42
N ALA A 93 -16.92 -28.17 -14.44
CA ALA A 93 -17.94 -28.63 -15.37
C ALA A 93 -18.99 -29.51 -14.68
N ALA A 94 -18.57 -30.42 -13.79
CA ALA A 94 -19.47 -31.27 -13.01
C ALA A 94 -20.40 -30.43 -12.11
N ILE A 95 -19.83 -29.50 -11.33
CA ILE A 95 -20.62 -28.61 -10.45
C ILE A 95 -21.59 -27.75 -11.26
N ARG A 96 -21.14 -27.20 -12.41
CA ARG A 96 -22.00 -26.43 -13.31
C ARG A 96 -23.18 -27.26 -13.82
N ALA A 97 -22.94 -28.52 -14.19
CA ALA A 97 -23.99 -29.41 -14.69
C ALA A 97 -24.99 -29.81 -13.59
N GLU A 98 -24.51 -30.03 -12.37
CA GLU A 98 -25.34 -30.48 -11.23
C GLU A 98 -26.12 -29.35 -10.55
N SER A 99 -25.53 -28.15 -10.44
CA SER A 99 -26.04 -27.09 -9.56
C SER A 99 -26.10 -25.71 -10.22
N GLY A 100 -25.82 -25.62 -11.52
CA GLY A 100 -25.75 -24.36 -12.24
C GLY A 100 -24.40 -23.65 -12.10
N ALA A 101 -24.12 -22.71 -13.01
CA ALA A 101 -22.86 -22.00 -13.04
C ALA A 101 -22.69 -21.04 -11.84
N GLU A 102 -23.79 -20.63 -11.21
CA GLU A 102 -23.81 -19.81 -9.99
C GLU A 102 -23.23 -20.52 -8.76
N ALA A 103 -23.18 -21.85 -8.76
CA ALA A 103 -22.57 -22.64 -7.68
C ALA A 103 -21.03 -22.57 -7.68
N VAL A 104 -20.42 -21.92 -8.69
CA VAL A 104 -18.98 -21.63 -8.76
C VAL A 104 -18.77 -20.13 -8.61
N ALA A 105 -17.98 -19.73 -7.62
CA ALA A 105 -17.55 -18.33 -7.47
C ALA A 105 -16.14 -18.12 -8.01
N PHE A 106 -15.85 -16.89 -8.44
CA PHE A 106 -14.51 -16.48 -8.84
C PHE A 106 -14.03 -15.35 -7.93
N SER A 107 -12.92 -15.57 -7.24
CA SER A 107 -12.34 -14.59 -6.32
C SER A 107 -11.15 -13.92 -7.01
N ILE A 108 -11.22 -12.60 -7.21
CA ILE A 108 -10.28 -11.85 -8.04
C ILE A 108 -9.70 -10.69 -7.24
N THR A 109 -8.38 -10.60 -7.17
CA THR A 109 -7.72 -9.52 -6.41
C THR A 109 -7.80 -8.17 -7.12
N THR A 110 -7.51 -7.07 -6.42
CA THR A 110 -7.66 -5.73 -7.01
C THR A 110 -6.53 -5.41 -8.01
N PRO A 111 -6.84 -4.87 -9.20
CA PRO A 111 -5.82 -4.37 -10.12
C PRO A 111 -5.14 -3.08 -9.62
N SER A 112 -5.62 -2.50 -8.50
CA SER A 112 -5.04 -1.27 -7.93
C SER A 112 -3.74 -1.52 -7.15
N GLY A 113 -3.42 -2.77 -6.81
CA GLY A 113 -2.25 -3.14 -5.99
C GLY A 113 -1.67 -4.51 -6.30
N THR A 114 -1.90 -5.04 -7.50
CA THR A 114 -1.39 -6.35 -7.95
C THR A 114 -1.14 -6.32 -9.46
N PRO A 115 -0.29 -7.20 -9.99
CA PRO A 115 -0.07 -7.34 -11.44
C PRO A 115 -1.30 -7.86 -12.21
N LEU A 116 -2.39 -8.22 -11.52
CA LEU A 116 -3.60 -8.73 -12.13
C LEU A 116 -4.24 -7.79 -13.16
N SER A 117 -3.86 -6.51 -13.17
CA SER A 117 -4.27 -5.59 -14.23
C SER A 117 -3.90 -6.05 -15.65
N ASP A 118 -2.94 -6.97 -15.78
CA ASP A 118 -2.51 -7.52 -17.07
C ASP A 118 -3.41 -8.66 -17.58
N SER A 119 -4.31 -9.17 -16.73
CA SER A 119 -5.11 -10.37 -17.01
C SER A 119 -6.59 -10.26 -16.63
N ILE A 120 -6.98 -9.22 -15.89
CA ILE A 120 -8.35 -9.07 -15.36
C ILE A 120 -9.43 -9.16 -16.43
N ASP A 121 -9.23 -8.55 -17.60
CA ASP A 121 -10.22 -8.59 -18.70
C ASP A 121 -10.43 -10.03 -19.20
N TRP A 122 -9.37 -10.84 -19.28
CA TRP A 122 -9.46 -12.23 -19.71
C TRP A 122 -10.06 -13.13 -18.63
N ILE A 123 -9.74 -12.89 -17.35
CA ILE A 123 -10.37 -13.60 -16.24
C ILE A 123 -11.87 -13.32 -16.24
N GLU A 124 -12.29 -12.06 -16.29
CA GLU A 124 -13.71 -11.73 -16.32
C GLU A 124 -14.43 -12.29 -17.56
N ARG A 125 -13.76 -12.32 -18.71
CA ARG A 125 -14.28 -13.00 -19.90
C ARG A 125 -14.56 -14.47 -19.63
N LEU A 126 -13.65 -15.17 -18.94
CA LEU A 126 -13.82 -16.59 -18.59
C LEU A 126 -15.02 -16.75 -17.66
N VAL A 127 -15.13 -15.92 -16.63
CA VAL A 127 -16.23 -16.00 -15.68
C VAL A 127 -17.59 -15.82 -16.37
N ARG A 128 -17.70 -14.81 -17.23
CA ARG A 128 -18.94 -14.50 -17.94
C ARG A 128 -19.34 -15.60 -18.94
N HIS A 129 -18.39 -16.13 -19.71
CA HIS A 129 -18.65 -17.24 -20.64
C HIS A 129 -18.87 -18.59 -19.93
N PHE A 130 -18.27 -18.80 -18.76
CA PHE A 130 -18.61 -19.93 -17.88
C PHE A 130 -20.05 -19.82 -17.37
N GLY A 131 -20.56 -18.58 -17.22
CA GLY A 131 -21.92 -18.28 -16.79
C GLY A 131 -22.05 -18.07 -15.28
N SER A 132 -20.95 -17.88 -14.56
CA SER A 132 -21.05 -17.54 -13.13
C SER A 132 -21.35 -16.04 -12.99
N PRO A 133 -22.38 -15.65 -12.21
CA PRO A 133 -22.68 -14.26 -11.92
C PRO A 133 -21.98 -13.77 -10.64
N ASN A 134 -21.04 -14.56 -10.09
CA ASN A 134 -20.50 -14.38 -8.75
C ASN A 134 -18.99 -14.11 -8.78
N ILE A 135 -18.61 -12.84 -9.01
CA ILE A 135 -17.23 -12.38 -8.93
C ILE A 135 -16.99 -11.66 -7.59
N CYS A 136 -16.19 -12.26 -6.72
CA CYS A 136 -15.80 -11.66 -5.45
C CYS A 136 -14.54 -10.81 -5.64
N TYR A 137 -14.70 -9.49 -5.53
CA TYR A 137 -13.63 -8.50 -5.61
C TYR A 137 -13.32 -7.90 -4.23
N GLY A 138 -12.39 -6.94 -4.17
CA GLY A 138 -12.33 -5.98 -3.06
C GLY A 138 -13.27 -4.79 -3.28
N THR A 139 -14.54 -5.02 -3.65
CA THR A 139 -15.42 -3.95 -4.12
C THR A 139 -15.94 -3.09 -2.98
N GLU A 140 -16.42 -3.75 -1.93
CA GLU A 140 -16.88 -3.19 -0.66
C GLU A 140 -15.78 -2.44 0.11
N ILE A 141 -14.50 -2.76 -0.13
CA ILE A 141 -13.36 -2.13 0.55
C ILE A 141 -12.54 -1.19 -0.33
N CYS A 142 -12.75 -1.16 -1.66
CA CYS A 142 -11.88 -0.39 -2.54
C CYS A 142 -12.55 0.09 -3.84
N ASN A 143 -13.09 -0.81 -4.65
CA ASN A 143 -13.46 -0.51 -6.05
C ASN A 143 -14.64 0.47 -6.16
N TRP A 144 -15.75 0.15 -5.48
CA TRP A 144 -17.04 0.79 -5.74
C TRP A 144 -17.02 2.31 -5.55
N HIS A 145 -16.48 2.76 -4.42
CA HIS A 145 -16.52 4.15 -4.00
C HIS A 145 -15.82 5.07 -4.99
N LYS A 146 -14.62 4.69 -5.43
CA LYS A 146 -13.81 5.50 -6.33
C LYS A 146 -14.27 5.43 -7.80
N ASP A 147 -14.75 4.27 -8.25
CA ASP A 147 -15.03 4.02 -9.67
C ASP A 147 -16.51 4.19 -10.04
N PHE A 148 -17.45 4.08 -9.08
CA PHE A 148 -18.89 4.02 -9.36
C PHE A 148 -19.76 4.97 -8.53
N ALA A 149 -19.43 5.27 -7.27
CA ALA A 149 -20.29 6.13 -6.44
C ALA A 149 -20.44 7.55 -7.02
N HIS A 150 -19.38 8.10 -7.62
CA HIS A 150 -19.39 9.37 -8.33
C HIS A 150 -20.38 9.39 -9.53
N ALA A 151 -20.68 8.22 -10.11
CA ALA A 151 -21.58 8.10 -11.26
C ALA A 151 -23.03 8.44 -10.89
N PHE A 152 -23.45 8.26 -9.62
CA PHE A 152 -24.76 8.73 -9.15
C PHE A 152 -24.94 10.25 -9.20
N THR A 153 -23.86 11.01 -9.39
CA THR A 153 -23.90 12.48 -9.50
C THR A 153 -23.51 12.94 -10.91
N PHE A 154 -22.43 12.42 -11.49
CA PHE A 154 -21.92 12.88 -12.79
C PHE A 154 -22.16 11.91 -13.96
N GLY A 155 -22.72 10.73 -13.72
CA GLY A 155 -22.87 9.68 -14.75
C GLY A 155 -21.59 8.95 -15.11
N CYS A 156 -20.46 9.25 -14.45
CA CYS A 156 -19.22 8.50 -14.64
C CYS A 156 -18.44 8.38 -13.33
N GLY A 157 -17.56 7.39 -13.26
CA GLY A 157 -16.53 7.31 -12.21
C GLY A 157 -15.68 8.57 -12.15
N MET A 158 -15.01 8.80 -11.03
CA MET A 158 -14.24 10.03 -10.81
C MET A 158 -13.07 10.12 -11.81
N PRO A 159 -13.04 11.12 -12.70
CA PRO A 159 -11.97 11.23 -13.69
C PRO A 159 -10.63 11.61 -13.05
N PRO A 160 -9.48 11.28 -13.66
CA PRO A 160 -8.18 11.65 -13.11
C PRO A 160 -8.01 13.17 -12.94
N ALA A 161 -7.50 13.57 -11.78
CA ALA A 161 -7.25 14.95 -11.40
C ALA A 161 -6.02 15.55 -12.11
N ASP A 162 -6.17 16.75 -12.68
CA ASP A 162 -5.09 17.51 -13.33
C ASP A 162 -4.34 18.42 -12.34
N TYR A 163 -3.66 17.82 -11.36
CA TYR A 163 -3.04 18.54 -10.25
C TYR A 163 -1.99 19.58 -10.67
N GLU A 164 -1.28 19.34 -11.77
CA GLU A 164 -0.20 20.21 -12.22
C GLU A 164 -0.70 21.58 -12.73
N ASN A 165 -1.96 21.65 -13.17
CA ASN A 165 -2.58 22.84 -13.73
C ASN A 165 -3.67 23.45 -12.83
N ALA A 166 -3.83 22.92 -11.61
CA ALA A 166 -4.88 23.32 -10.69
C ALA A 166 -4.56 24.65 -9.97
N ASP A 167 -5.59 25.42 -9.66
CA ASP A 167 -5.49 26.54 -8.71
C ASP A 167 -5.60 26.03 -7.27
N THR A 168 -6.37 24.96 -7.06
CA THR A 168 -6.55 24.31 -5.78
C THR A 168 -6.58 22.79 -5.94
N ILE A 169 -5.77 22.11 -5.14
CA ILE A 169 -5.66 20.66 -5.05
C ILE A 169 -6.44 20.21 -3.81
N LEU A 170 -7.42 19.32 -3.99
CA LEU A 170 -8.20 18.74 -2.89
C LEU A 170 -7.93 17.25 -2.77
N LEU A 171 -7.31 16.84 -1.66
CA LEU A 171 -7.05 15.43 -1.33
C LEU A 171 -8.00 15.00 -0.21
N TRP A 172 -8.94 14.11 -0.51
CA TRP A 172 -9.94 13.66 0.47
C TRP A 172 -9.78 12.17 0.77
N GLY A 173 -9.29 11.82 1.96
CA GLY A 173 -9.02 10.42 2.30
C GLY A 173 -8.03 9.74 1.33
N HIS A 174 -7.13 10.53 0.73
CA HIS A 174 -6.19 10.11 -0.30
C HIS A 174 -4.77 10.58 0.02
N ASN A 175 -3.81 9.64 0.05
CA ASN A 175 -2.40 9.92 0.33
C ASN A 175 -1.51 9.42 -0.83
N PRO A 176 -1.34 10.22 -1.90
CA PRO A 176 -0.59 9.81 -3.08
C PRO A 176 0.91 9.61 -2.81
N ALA A 177 1.49 10.23 -1.77
CA ALA A 177 2.90 10.04 -1.42
C ALA A 177 3.23 8.56 -1.11
N ASN A 178 2.27 7.80 -0.59
CA ASN A 178 2.43 6.38 -0.28
C ASN A 178 1.77 5.46 -1.32
N THR A 179 0.79 5.94 -2.08
CA THR A 179 -0.11 5.11 -2.88
C THR A 179 -0.07 5.36 -4.38
N TRP A 180 0.40 6.54 -4.83
CA TRP A 180 0.46 6.90 -6.25
C TRP A 180 1.54 7.96 -6.54
N LEU A 181 2.78 7.53 -6.74
CA LEU A 181 3.92 8.44 -6.88
C LEU A 181 3.84 9.37 -8.09
N ALA A 182 3.25 8.92 -9.21
CA ALA A 182 3.04 9.79 -10.36
C ALA A 182 2.14 11.01 -10.01
N GLN A 183 1.10 10.80 -9.21
CA GLN A 183 0.27 11.89 -8.69
C GLN A 183 1.02 12.75 -7.67
N ALA A 184 1.81 12.14 -6.77
CA ALA A 184 2.62 12.90 -5.82
C ALA A 184 3.58 13.87 -6.53
N ASN A 185 4.19 13.43 -7.64
CA ASN A 185 5.03 14.29 -8.46
C ASN A 185 4.21 15.41 -9.15
N ALA A 186 3.06 15.10 -9.73
CA ALA A 186 2.17 16.10 -10.33
C ALA A 186 1.68 17.15 -9.31
N ILE A 187 1.38 16.74 -8.07
CA ILE A 187 1.04 17.64 -6.96
C ILE A 187 2.23 18.55 -6.63
N GLY A 188 3.44 18.00 -6.54
CA GLY A 188 4.66 18.79 -6.32
C GLY A 188 4.84 19.89 -7.38
N ARG A 189 4.63 19.55 -8.66
CA ARG A 189 4.69 20.53 -9.76
C ARG A 189 3.57 21.58 -9.69
N GLY A 190 2.34 21.17 -9.36
CA GLY A 190 1.23 22.11 -9.12
C GLY A 190 1.52 23.08 -7.99
N ARG A 191 2.05 22.59 -6.86
CA ARG A 191 2.46 23.42 -5.71
C ARG A 191 3.56 24.42 -6.10
N ALA A 192 4.57 23.97 -6.85
CA ALA A 192 5.63 24.85 -7.35
C ALA A 192 5.11 25.97 -8.27
N ARG A 193 3.98 25.75 -8.96
CA ARG A 193 3.27 26.75 -9.76
C ARG A 193 2.28 27.62 -8.97
N GLY A 194 2.19 27.44 -7.65
CA GLY A 194 1.35 28.25 -6.76
C GLY A 194 0.00 27.65 -6.42
N ALA A 195 -0.30 26.41 -6.80
CA ALA A 195 -1.55 25.76 -6.43
C ALA A 195 -1.70 25.68 -4.90
N LYS A 196 -2.89 26.02 -4.38
CA LYS A 196 -3.24 25.83 -2.97
C LYS A 196 -3.64 24.39 -2.70
N MET A 197 -3.49 23.90 -1.47
CA MET A 197 -3.78 22.50 -1.14
C MET A 197 -4.67 22.38 0.08
N VAL A 198 -5.79 21.67 -0.09
CA VAL A 198 -6.72 21.27 0.96
C VAL A 198 -6.59 19.77 1.16
N VAL A 199 -6.39 19.33 2.41
CA VAL A 199 -6.29 17.90 2.75
C VAL A 199 -7.34 17.57 3.80
N VAL A 200 -8.20 16.62 3.50
CA VAL A 200 -9.14 16.03 4.44
C VAL A 200 -8.65 14.63 4.79
N ASP A 201 -8.04 14.48 5.96
CA ASP A 201 -7.48 13.22 6.46
C ASP A 201 -7.39 13.31 7.99
N PRO A 202 -7.84 12.30 8.77
CA PRO A 202 -7.65 12.30 10.21
C PRO A 202 -6.17 12.35 10.64
N ARG A 203 -5.26 11.93 9.77
CA ARG A 203 -3.83 11.77 10.09
C ARG A 203 -3.02 13.00 9.67
N PRO A 204 -1.98 13.37 10.43
CA PRO A 204 -0.98 14.36 10.05
C PRO A 204 -0.01 13.79 9.00
N THR A 205 -0.53 13.35 7.84
CA THR A 205 0.29 12.89 6.72
C THR A 205 1.23 14.00 6.26
N ALA A 206 2.26 13.66 5.47
CA ALA A 206 3.20 14.66 4.99
C ALA A 206 2.53 15.76 4.14
N LEU A 207 1.56 15.38 3.30
CA LEU A 207 0.78 16.35 2.52
C LEU A 207 -0.18 17.14 3.41
N ALA A 208 -0.81 16.52 4.42
CA ALA A 208 -1.64 17.24 5.39
C ALA A 208 -0.85 18.33 6.13
N ARG A 209 0.36 18.02 6.60
CA ARG A 209 1.24 18.99 7.28
C ARG A 209 1.73 20.14 6.39
N GLN A 210 1.61 20.00 5.06
CA GLN A 210 2.00 21.02 4.07
C GLN A 210 0.78 21.72 3.44
N ALA A 211 -0.43 21.35 3.84
CA ALA A 211 -1.66 21.88 3.29
C ALA A 211 -1.90 23.32 3.75
N ASP A 212 -2.52 24.13 2.88
CA ASP A 212 -3.03 25.45 3.26
C ASP A 212 -4.26 25.33 4.17
N ALA A 213 -5.01 24.22 4.05
CA ALA A 213 -6.04 23.82 5.02
C ALA A 213 -6.00 22.30 5.24
N TRP A 214 -5.75 21.87 6.48
CA TRP A 214 -5.85 20.47 6.89
C TRP A 214 -7.07 20.26 7.79
N LEU A 215 -8.06 19.53 7.25
CA LEU A 215 -9.27 19.17 7.97
C LEU A 215 -9.09 17.76 8.55
N ALA A 216 -8.73 17.71 9.85
CA ALA A 216 -8.55 16.47 10.60
C ALA A 216 -9.90 15.81 10.94
N VAL A 217 -10.60 15.35 9.90
CA VAL A 217 -11.96 14.83 10.00
C VAL A 217 -12.03 13.56 10.86
N ARG A 218 -13.02 13.48 11.74
CA ARG A 218 -13.35 12.24 12.46
C ARG A 218 -13.80 11.16 11.46
N PRO A 219 -13.21 9.96 11.44
CA PRO A 219 -13.52 8.95 10.42
C PRO A 219 -15.01 8.60 10.33
N GLY A 220 -15.57 8.59 9.12
CA GLY A 220 -16.97 8.27 8.85
C GLY A 220 -17.93 9.45 9.02
N THR A 221 -17.42 10.68 9.19
CA THR A 221 -18.22 11.90 9.35
C THR A 221 -18.11 12.87 8.16
N ASP A 222 -17.45 12.43 7.10
CA ASP A 222 -17.12 13.21 5.91
C ASP A 222 -18.34 13.83 5.20
N ALA A 223 -19.48 13.14 5.20
CA ALA A 223 -20.73 13.68 4.65
C ALA A 223 -21.16 14.98 5.35
N ALA A 224 -21.05 15.04 6.68
CA ALA A 224 -21.39 16.25 7.44
C ALA A 224 -20.41 17.38 7.13
N LEU A 225 -19.13 17.06 6.96
CA LEU A 225 -18.10 18.03 6.57
C LEU A 225 -18.38 18.62 5.19
N ALA A 226 -18.65 17.76 4.20
CA ALA A 226 -18.96 18.19 2.84
C ALA A 226 -20.25 19.02 2.78
N LEU A 227 -21.30 18.63 3.51
CA LEU A 227 -22.55 19.38 3.59
C LEU A 227 -22.38 20.73 4.29
N GLY A 228 -21.50 20.83 5.28
CA GLY A 228 -21.11 22.12 5.88
C GLY A 228 -20.44 23.06 4.88
N LEU A 229 -19.51 22.55 4.07
CA LEU A 229 -18.89 23.33 2.98
C LEU A 229 -19.92 23.74 1.91
N VAL A 230 -20.83 22.83 1.54
CA VAL A 230 -21.94 23.13 0.61
C VAL A 230 -22.82 24.25 1.17
N ARG A 231 -23.20 24.18 2.45
CA ARG A 231 -24.00 25.22 3.12
C ARG A 231 -23.33 26.58 3.00
N LEU A 232 -22.06 26.68 3.40
CA LEU A 232 -21.31 27.95 3.36
C LEU A 232 -21.22 28.50 1.93
N LEU A 233 -20.93 27.67 0.94
CA LEU A 233 -20.89 28.10 -0.46
C LEU A 233 -22.24 28.65 -0.94
N ILE A 234 -23.35 28.02 -0.55
CA ILE A 234 -24.70 28.44 -0.94
C ILE A 234 -25.11 29.75 -0.22
N GLU A 235 -24.91 29.83 1.10
CA GLU A 235 -25.29 30.99 1.92
C GLU A 235 -24.51 32.24 1.51
N GLU A 236 -23.21 32.11 1.26
CA GLU A 236 -22.33 33.21 0.86
C GLU A 236 -22.32 33.45 -0.66
N ARG A 237 -23.08 32.69 -1.44
CA ARG A 237 -23.14 32.76 -2.92
C ARG A 237 -21.76 32.64 -3.58
N ARG A 238 -20.94 31.73 -3.06
CA ARG A 238 -19.55 31.49 -3.48
C ARG A 238 -19.41 30.29 -4.44
N TYR A 239 -20.49 29.80 -5.04
CA TYR A 239 -20.49 28.71 -6.03
C TYR A 239 -20.52 29.24 -7.48
N ASP A 240 -20.17 28.39 -8.46
CA ASP A 240 -20.32 28.70 -9.89
C ASP A 240 -21.81 28.61 -10.29
N GLU A 241 -22.53 29.71 -10.08
CA GLU A 241 -23.98 29.76 -10.35
C GLU A 241 -24.32 29.47 -11.82
N ARG A 242 -23.46 29.88 -12.75
CA ARG A 242 -23.66 29.63 -14.17
C ARG A 242 -23.59 28.13 -14.47
N PHE A 243 -22.59 27.42 -13.93
CA PHE A 243 -22.51 25.98 -14.09
C PHE A 243 -23.69 25.27 -13.42
N VAL A 244 -24.04 25.66 -12.19
CA VAL A 244 -25.16 25.08 -11.44
C VAL A 244 -26.46 25.16 -12.24
N ARG A 245 -26.81 26.33 -12.77
CA ARG A 245 -28.07 26.52 -13.51
C ARG A 245 -28.11 25.80 -14.87
N LEU A 246 -26.98 25.69 -15.57
CA LEU A 246 -26.92 25.15 -16.93
C LEU A 246 -26.71 23.63 -16.96
N TRP A 247 -25.87 23.10 -16.07
CA TRP A 247 -25.27 21.77 -16.18
C TRP A 247 -25.61 20.83 -15.03
N THR A 248 -26.35 21.29 -14.03
CA THR A 248 -26.93 20.44 -12.98
C THR A 248 -28.45 20.38 -13.13
N ASN A 249 -29.09 19.46 -12.41
CA ASN A 249 -30.54 19.39 -12.33
C ASN A 249 -31.16 20.41 -11.35
N ALA A 250 -30.39 21.40 -10.88
CA ALA A 250 -30.81 22.47 -9.98
C ALA A 250 -32.21 23.08 -10.24
N PRO A 251 -32.59 23.45 -11.48
CA PRO A 251 -33.89 24.08 -11.74
C PRO A 251 -35.05 23.08 -11.87
N LEU A 252 -34.78 21.77 -11.97
CA LEU A 252 -35.83 20.78 -12.15
C LEU A 252 -36.70 20.72 -10.89
N LEU A 253 -38.01 20.76 -11.10
CA LEU A 253 -39.00 20.72 -10.02
C LEU A 253 -39.19 19.29 -9.52
N VAL A 254 -39.07 19.10 -8.22
CA VAL A 254 -39.38 17.85 -7.51
C VAL A 254 -40.74 18.00 -6.84
N ARG A 255 -41.60 16.99 -6.96
CA ARG A 255 -42.93 16.99 -6.36
C ARG A 255 -42.85 16.73 -4.85
N GLY A 256 -43.60 17.48 -4.07
CA GLY A 256 -43.64 17.32 -2.61
C GLY A 256 -44.44 16.11 -2.12
N ASP A 257 -45.24 15.48 -2.98
CA ASP A 257 -46.09 14.34 -2.62
C ASP A 257 -45.37 12.98 -2.74
N ASP A 258 -44.57 12.79 -3.77
CA ASP A 258 -43.90 11.51 -4.05
C ASP A 258 -42.39 11.60 -4.24
N GLY A 259 -41.79 12.78 -4.22
CA GLY A 259 -40.35 13.00 -4.40
C GLY A 259 -39.82 12.71 -5.81
N ARG A 260 -40.69 12.52 -6.81
CA ARG A 260 -40.26 12.38 -8.21
C ARG A 260 -40.14 13.74 -8.87
N PHE A 261 -39.37 13.83 -9.96
CA PHE A 261 -39.39 15.04 -10.77
C PHE A 261 -40.80 15.27 -11.34
N LEU A 262 -41.24 16.53 -11.32
CA LEU A 262 -42.46 16.96 -11.99
C LEU A 262 -42.29 16.75 -13.49
N ARG A 263 -43.25 16.05 -14.08
CA ARG A 263 -43.28 15.75 -15.52
C ARG A 263 -44.42 16.47 -16.22
N GLU A 264 -44.25 16.70 -17.52
CA GLU A 264 -45.22 17.40 -18.36
C GLU A 264 -46.62 16.75 -18.30
N ARG A 265 -46.70 15.41 -18.29
CA ARG A 265 -47.99 14.70 -18.22
C ARG A 265 -48.71 14.83 -16.89
N ALA A 266 -48.02 15.27 -15.84
CA ALA A 266 -48.65 15.58 -14.56
C ALA A 266 -49.49 16.87 -14.63
N LEU A 267 -49.16 17.80 -15.55
CA LEU A 267 -49.91 19.04 -15.75
C LEU A 267 -50.89 18.93 -16.95
N SER A 268 -50.45 18.23 -17.99
CA SER A 268 -51.17 18.03 -19.25
C SER A 268 -51.10 16.56 -19.66
N PRO A 269 -52.05 15.70 -19.23
CA PRO A 269 -52.00 14.25 -19.48
C PRO A 269 -51.81 13.85 -20.94
N ASP A 270 -52.32 14.65 -21.87
CA ASP A 270 -52.24 14.43 -23.31
C ASP A 270 -50.93 14.97 -23.94
N ALA A 271 -49.94 15.37 -23.12
CA ALA A 271 -48.68 15.90 -23.62
C ALA A 271 -47.94 14.85 -24.47
N PRO A 272 -47.46 15.23 -25.68
CA PRO A 272 -46.85 14.29 -26.62
C PRO A 272 -45.54 13.71 -26.10
N SER A 273 -44.84 14.46 -25.25
CA SER A 273 -43.64 14.04 -24.52
C SER A 273 -43.85 14.20 -23.02
N ASP A 274 -43.10 13.44 -22.22
CA ASP A 274 -43.17 13.48 -20.76
C ASP A 274 -41.93 14.14 -20.16
N ARG A 275 -41.70 15.39 -20.59
CA ARG A 275 -40.48 16.14 -20.26
C ARG A 275 -40.43 16.53 -18.78
N TYR A 276 -39.21 16.75 -18.29
CA TYR A 276 -38.99 17.39 -16.99
C TYR A 276 -39.57 18.81 -16.99
N MET A 277 -39.95 19.32 -15.83
CA MET A 277 -40.51 20.66 -15.68
C MET A 277 -39.61 21.57 -14.84
N VAL A 278 -39.53 22.84 -15.22
CA VAL A 278 -38.85 23.92 -14.48
C VAL A 278 -39.82 25.07 -14.24
N TRP A 279 -39.62 25.88 -13.20
CA TRP A 279 -40.41 27.09 -12.99
C TRP A 279 -39.74 28.29 -13.66
N ASP A 280 -40.42 28.93 -14.61
CA ASP A 280 -39.94 30.14 -15.28
C ASP A 280 -40.55 31.37 -14.61
N GLU A 281 -39.71 32.23 -14.04
CA GLU A 281 -40.14 33.42 -13.28
C GLU A 281 -40.80 34.48 -14.17
N GLU A 282 -40.36 34.61 -15.42
CA GLU A 282 -40.92 35.58 -16.36
C GLU A 282 -42.29 35.11 -16.87
N ALA A 283 -42.41 33.82 -17.17
CA ALA A 283 -43.69 33.23 -17.59
C ALA A 283 -44.68 33.01 -16.44
N GLY A 284 -44.21 33.04 -15.18
CA GLY A 284 -45.03 32.81 -13.98
C GLY A 284 -45.66 31.42 -13.92
N ARG A 285 -45.05 30.40 -14.55
CA ARG A 285 -45.58 29.04 -14.63
C ARG A 285 -44.49 27.99 -14.82
N ALA A 286 -44.85 26.73 -14.59
CA ALA A 286 -44.01 25.60 -14.99
C ALA A 286 -43.94 25.46 -16.52
N VAL A 287 -42.73 25.29 -17.05
CA VAL A 287 -42.47 25.09 -18.49
C VAL A 287 -41.65 23.82 -18.72
N PRO A 288 -41.78 23.16 -19.89
CA PRO A 288 -41.00 21.97 -20.20
C PRO A 288 -39.50 22.26 -20.32
N PHE A 289 -38.69 21.35 -19.77
CA PHE A 289 -37.23 21.33 -19.90
C PHE A 289 -36.81 20.18 -20.81
N ASP A 290 -35.99 20.52 -21.81
CA ASP A 290 -35.41 19.56 -22.74
C ASP A 290 -34.01 19.15 -22.26
N PRO A 291 -33.80 17.88 -21.81
CA PRO A 291 -32.49 17.42 -21.36
C PRO A 291 -31.48 17.29 -22.50
N GLU A 292 -31.92 17.21 -23.76
CA GLU A 292 -31.07 17.03 -24.94
C GLU A 292 -30.57 18.35 -25.54
N ARG A 293 -31.13 19.49 -25.09
CA ARG A 293 -30.72 20.82 -25.53
C ARG A 293 -29.86 21.50 -24.48
N GLN A 294 -28.89 22.30 -24.93
CA GLN A 294 -28.25 23.28 -24.05
C GLN A 294 -29.15 24.52 -23.91
N PRO A 295 -29.57 24.91 -22.70
CA PRO A 295 -30.23 26.18 -22.49
C PRO A 295 -29.27 27.36 -22.68
N SER A 296 -29.78 28.50 -23.14
CA SER A 296 -29.04 29.75 -23.10
C SER A 296 -28.85 30.22 -21.65
N PRO A 297 -27.82 31.02 -21.34
CA PRO A 297 -27.68 31.62 -20.01
C PRO A 297 -28.92 32.42 -19.61
N GLU A 298 -29.50 33.19 -20.50
CA GLU A 298 -30.71 33.99 -20.22
C GLU A 298 -31.87 33.10 -19.75
N GLU A 299 -32.17 32.02 -20.48
CA GLU A 299 -33.21 31.06 -20.08
C GLU A 299 -32.93 30.45 -18.70
N ALA A 300 -31.71 29.97 -18.47
CA ALA A 300 -31.34 29.29 -17.23
C ALA A 300 -31.35 30.21 -15.99
N PHE A 301 -31.11 31.51 -16.18
CA PHE A 301 -31.20 32.49 -15.10
C PHE A 301 -32.64 32.94 -14.80
N ARG A 302 -33.58 32.80 -15.73
CA ARG A 302 -35.02 32.98 -15.47
C ARG A 302 -35.64 31.83 -14.67
N TRP A 303 -35.03 30.65 -14.70
CA TRP A 303 -35.57 29.50 -13.97
C TRP A 303 -35.29 29.59 -12.47
N ARG A 304 -36.31 29.31 -11.66
CA ARG A 304 -36.20 29.32 -10.21
C ARG A 304 -35.36 28.13 -9.73
N ILE A 305 -34.42 28.41 -8.82
CA ILE A 305 -33.60 27.39 -8.14
C ILE A 305 -33.72 27.45 -6.60
N ARG A 306 -34.37 28.50 -6.05
CA ARG A 306 -34.59 28.69 -4.60
C ARG A 306 -36.07 28.90 -4.30
N GLY A 307 -36.53 28.40 -3.16
CA GLY A 307 -37.92 28.50 -2.72
C GLY A 307 -38.89 27.55 -3.42
N ASP A 308 -40.03 27.29 -2.78
CA ASP A 308 -41.08 26.43 -3.31
C ASP A 308 -41.94 27.14 -4.36
N VAL A 309 -42.63 26.34 -5.17
CA VAL A 309 -43.67 26.76 -6.10
C VAL A 309 -44.88 25.86 -5.95
N VAL A 310 -46.05 26.37 -6.31
CA VAL A 310 -47.27 25.55 -6.40
C VAL A 310 -47.67 25.49 -7.86
N VAL A 311 -47.88 24.28 -8.37
CA VAL A 311 -48.35 24.03 -9.74
C VAL A 311 -49.72 23.37 -9.69
N GLU A 312 -50.55 23.66 -10.69
CA GLU A 312 -51.86 23.01 -10.84
C GLU A 312 -51.69 21.67 -11.59
N ALA A 313 -51.59 20.57 -10.85
CA ALA A 313 -51.44 19.23 -11.41
C ALA A 313 -52.80 18.56 -11.65
N ARG A 314 -52.89 17.67 -12.65
CA ARG A 314 -54.07 16.85 -12.89
C ARG A 314 -53.93 15.49 -12.22
N VAL A 315 -54.76 15.24 -11.21
CA VAL A 315 -54.83 13.94 -10.51
C VAL A 315 -56.04 13.17 -11.06
N GLY A 316 -55.83 11.93 -11.52
CA GLY A 316 -56.92 11.08 -12.02
C GLY A 316 -57.61 11.58 -13.30
N GLY A 317 -56.95 12.40 -14.11
CA GLY A 317 -57.41 12.82 -15.45
C GLY A 317 -58.40 13.98 -15.50
N ALA A 318 -59.11 14.33 -14.41
CA ALA A 318 -60.21 15.31 -14.47
C ALA A 318 -60.07 16.56 -13.57
N SER A 319 -59.54 16.44 -12.35
CA SER A 319 -59.47 17.56 -11.40
C SER A 319 -58.07 18.18 -11.31
N ARG A 320 -58.00 19.53 -11.36
CA ARG A 320 -56.78 20.27 -11.02
C ARG A 320 -56.64 20.35 -9.51
N GLN A 321 -55.48 19.99 -9.00
CA GLN A 321 -55.13 20.08 -7.60
C GLN A 321 -53.80 20.83 -7.44
N PRO A 322 -53.68 21.70 -6.42
CA PRO A 322 -52.42 22.36 -6.12
C PRO A 322 -51.40 21.32 -5.66
N LEU A 323 -50.26 21.28 -6.34
CA LEU A 323 -49.13 20.43 -6.03
C LEU A 323 -47.93 21.32 -5.66
N ALA A 324 -47.46 21.18 -4.43
CA ALA A 324 -46.23 21.83 -4.01
C ALA A 324 -45.04 21.16 -4.73
N CYS A 325 -44.19 21.96 -5.34
CA CYS A 325 -42.96 21.53 -5.97
C CYS A 325 -41.79 22.37 -5.48
N THR A 326 -40.62 21.75 -5.39
CA THR A 326 -39.38 22.38 -4.92
C THR A 326 -38.29 22.15 -5.96
N PRO A 327 -37.55 23.18 -6.41
CA PRO A 327 -36.37 22.98 -7.24
C PRO A 327 -35.33 22.09 -6.55
N ALA A 328 -34.66 21.22 -7.29
CA ALA A 328 -33.64 20.32 -6.75
C ALA A 328 -32.53 21.05 -5.95
N PHE A 329 -32.15 22.27 -6.36
CA PHE A 329 -31.15 23.06 -5.65
C PHE A 329 -31.63 23.58 -4.30
N GLU A 330 -32.90 23.92 -4.16
CA GLU A 330 -33.50 24.28 -2.88
C GLU A 330 -33.53 23.07 -1.94
N LEU A 331 -33.77 21.86 -2.44
CA LEU A 331 -33.67 20.63 -1.64
C LEU A 331 -32.23 20.36 -1.17
N LEU A 332 -31.22 20.62 -2.00
CA LEU A 332 -29.82 20.57 -1.56
C LEU A 332 -29.54 21.59 -0.45
N ALA A 333 -30.00 22.84 -0.61
CA ALA A 333 -29.83 23.89 0.40
C ALA A 333 -30.50 23.50 1.73
N ARG A 334 -31.73 22.95 1.70
CA ARG A 334 -32.42 22.42 2.89
C ARG A 334 -31.70 21.24 3.50
N GLY A 335 -31.15 20.34 2.69
CA GLY A 335 -30.36 19.20 3.15
C GLY A 335 -29.05 19.61 3.83
N ALA A 336 -28.42 20.69 3.36
CA ALA A 336 -27.19 21.23 3.94
C ALA A 336 -27.43 22.15 5.16
N ALA A 337 -28.64 22.72 5.29
CA ALA A 337 -28.98 23.68 6.34
C ALA A 337 -28.68 23.19 7.78
N PRO A 338 -28.86 21.91 8.17
CA PRO A 338 -28.54 21.46 9.53
C PRO A 338 -27.06 21.51 9.91
N TYR A 339 -26.14 21.69 8.94
CA TYR A 339 -24.70 21.59 9.14
C TYR A 339 -24.04 22.97 9.20
N ASP A 340 -24.41 23.81 10.19
CA ASP A 340 -23.60 25.01 10.50
C ASP A 340 -22.22 24.62 11.03
N GLU A 341 -21.34 25.61 11.13
CA GLU A 341 -19.97 25.46 11.62
C GLU A 341 -19.89 24.83 13.01
N GLY A 342 -20.84 25.16 13.91
CA GLY A 342 -20.90 24.56 15.25
C GLY A 342 -21.22 23.08 15.18
N ARG A 343 -22.26 22.72 14.42
CA ARG A 343 -22.67 21.34 14.21
C ARG A 343 -21.61 20.51 13.50
N VAL A 344 -20.97 21.07 12.47
CA VAL A 344 -19.86 20.43 11.75
C VAL A 344 -18.70 20.16 12.72
N ARG A 345 -18.30 21.13 13.53
CA ARG A 345 -17.25 20.95 14.55
C ARG A 345 -17.62 19.82 15.53
N ASP A 346 -18.85 19.79 16.02
CA ASP A 346 -19.27 18.80 17.03
C ASP A 346 -19.26 17.37 16.45
N ILE A 347 -19.72 17.22 15.20
CA ILE A 347 -19.77 15.92 14.52
C ILE A 347 -18.37 15.48 14.07
N THR A 348 -17.60 16.37 13.45
CA THR A 348 -16.40 16.02 12.67
C THR A 348 -15.10 16.30 13.41
N GLY A 349 -15.12 17.12 14.46
CA GLY A 349 -13.93 17.64 15.14
C GLY A 349 -13.22 18.78 14.40
N VAL A 350 -13.67 19.17 13.20
CA VAL A 350 -13.02 20.21 12.40
C VAL A 350 -13.37 21.61 12.93
N PRO A 351 -12.37 22.45 13.27
CA PRO A 351 -12.59 23.82 13.71
C PRO A 351 -13.22 24.71 12.63
N ALA A 352 -14.05 25.67 13.04
CA ALA A 352 -14.79 26.57 12.14
C ALA A 352 -13.88 27.46 11.28
N ASP A 353 -12.75 27.93 11.83
CA ASP A 353 -11.76 28.72 11.10
C ASP A 353 -11.12 27.92 9.96
N VAL A 354 -10.73 26.68 10.22
CA VAL A 354 -10.17 25.77 9.20
C VAL A 354 -11.23 25.45 8.13
N LEU A 355 -12.48 25.24 8.53
CA LEU A 355 -13.61 25.02 7.62
C LEU A 355 -13.81 26.22 6.67
N ARG A 356 -13.75 27.45 7.20
CA ARG A 356 -13.86 28.68 6.41
C ARG A 356 -12.68 28.83 5.43
N THR A 357 -11.44 28.59 5.88
CA THR A 357 -10.27 28.60 4.98
C THR A 357 -10.46 27.60 3.84
N ALA A 358 -10.96 26.39 4.13
CA ALA A 358 -11.24 25.40 3.11
C ALA A 358 -12.33 25.88 2.12
N MET A 359 -13.43 26.46 2.61
CA MET A 359 -14.49 27.02 1.77
C MET A 359 -13.96 28.11 0.81
N GLU A 360 -13.09 29.01 1.31
CA GLU A 360 -12.48 30.05 0.48
C GLU A 360 -11.63 29.46 -0.65
N LEU A 361 -10.87 28.40 -0.36
CA LEU A 361 -10.06 27.69 -1.33
C LEU A 361 -10.90 26.88 -2.34
N LEU A 362 -12.11 26.47 -1.94
CA LEU A 362 -13.04 25.67 -2.73
C LEU A 362 -14.15 26.49 -3.41
N SER A 363 -14.07 27.82 -3.35
CA SER A 363 -15.04 28.71 -3.99
C SER A 363 -15.08 28.54 -5.52
N GLY A 364 -16.27 28.72 -6.09
CA GLY A 364 -16.55 28.65 -7.52
C GLY A 364 -15.70 29.59 -8.36
N GLY A 365 -15.44 29.18 -9.60
CA GLY A 365 -14.57 29.92 -10.54
C GLY A 365 -13.09 29.55 -10.47
N ARG A 366 -12.64 28.83 -9.43
CA ARG A 366 -11.30 28.22 -9.37
C ARG A 366 -11.25 26.92 -10.16
N ARG A 367 -10.05 26.56 -10.65
CA ARG A 367 -9.77 25.23 -11.20
C ARG A 367 -9.38 24.30 -10.07
N ILE A 368 -10.35 23.50 -9.62
CA ILE A 368 -10.18 22.57 -8.51
C ILE A 368 -9.93 21.17 -9.06
N ALA A 369 -8.76 20.61 -8.79
CA ALA A 369 -8.46 19.20 -9.08
C ALA A 369 -8.57 18.41 -7.78
N TYR A 370 -9.50 17.45 -7.71
CA TYR A 370 -9.72 16.67 -6.49
C TYR A 370 -9.64 15.18 -6.70
N HIS A 371 -9.34 14.45 -5.63
CA HIS A 371 -9.46 13.00 -5.64
C HIS A 371 -9.86 12.49 -4.25
N ALA A 372 -10.92 11.69 -4.22
CA ALA A 372 -11.34 10.90 -3.07
C ALA A 372 -10.94 9.42 -3.23
N TRP A 373 -10.64 8.71 -2.14
CA TRP A 373 -10.32 7.27 -2.23
C TRP A 373 -10.73 6.50 -0.97
N THR A 374 -9.97 5.47 -0.58
CA THR A 374 -10.39 4.49 0.43
C THR A 374 -10.56 5.11 1.81
N GLY A 375 -9.98 6.28 2.07
CA GLY A 375 -10.21 7.02 3.30
C GLY A 375 -11.67 7.44 3.48
N LEU A 376 -12.37 7.74 2.37
CA LEU A 376 -13.79 8.08 2.34
C LEU A 376 -14.68 6.84 2.11
N GLY A 377 -14.18 5.87 1.33
CA GLY A 377 -14.96 4.73 0.88
C GLY A 377 -15.08 3.54 1.84
N GLN A 378 -14.40 3.51 2.99
CA GLN A 378 -14.36 2.34 3.89
C GLN A 378 -15.19 2.55 5.16
N HIS A 379 -16.44 2.97 4.96
CA HIS A 379 -17.44 3.28 5.98
C HIS A 379 -18.82 2.77 5.55
N THR A 380 -19.70 2.47 6.51
CA THR A 380 -21.07 1.99 6.23
C THR A 380 -22.02 3.07 5.68
N ASN A 381 -21.54 4.30 5.52
CA ASN A 381 -22.27 5.44 4.99
C ASN A 381 -21.57 6.04 3.74
N ALA A 382 -20.68 5.26 3.12
CA ALA A 382 -19.78 5.73 2.09
C ALA A 382 -20.50 6.24 0.82
N THR A 383 -21.63 5.63 0.42
CA THR A 383 -22.35 6.09 -0.79
C THR A 383 -22.84 7.52 -0.64
N GLN A 384 -23.41 7.87 0.51
CA GLN A 384 -23.90 9.22 0.77
C GLN A 384 -22.76 10.22 1.02
N ALA A 385 -21.66 9.78 1.63
CA ALA A 385 -20.46 10.62 1.82
C ALA A 385 -19.80 10.99 0.49
N GLU A 386 -19.59 10.03 -0.41
CA GLU A 386 -19.07 10.26 -1.76
C GLU A 386 -20.00 11.19 -2.56
N ARG A 387 -21.33 11.01 -2.46
CA ARG A 387 -22.29 11.93 -3.10
C ARG A 387 -22.25 13.35 -2.54
N ALA A 388 -22.02 13.51 -1.24
CA ALA A 388 -21.88 14.83 -0.63
C ALA A 388 -20.64 15.56 -1.17
N VAL A 389 -19.50 14.85 -1.31
CA VAL A 389 -18.28 15.39 -1.91
C VAL A 389 -18.45 15.67 -3.40
N ALA A 390 -19.12 14.79 -4.15
CA ALA A 390 -19.42 15.01 -5.57
C ALA A 390 -20.35 16.23 -5.77
N SER A 391 -21.35 16.41 -4.89
CA SER A 391 -22.24 17.58 -4.92
C SER A 391 -21.47 18.86 -4.59
N LEU A 392 -20.57 18.83 -3.60
CA LEU A 392 -19.66 19.94 -3.32
C LEU A 392 -18.80 20.29 -4.55
N TYR A 393 -18.24 19.29 -5.22
CA TYR A 393 -17.44 19.51 -6.42
C TYR A 393 -18.26 20.06 -7.59
N ALA A 394 -19.53 19.65 -7.74
CA ALA A 394 -20.43 20.19 -8.76
C ALA A 394 -20.62 21.71 -8.61
N LEU A 395 -20.60 22.24 -7.38
CA LEU A 395 -20.71 23.67 -7.11
C LEU A 395 -19.51 24.49 -7.59
N SER A 396 -18.36 23.87 -7.87
CA SER A 396 -17.17 24.60 -8.33
C SER A 396 -17.16 24.87 -9.83
N GLY A 397 -17.91 24.08 -10.63
CA GLY A 397 -17.87 24.14 -12.09
C GLY A 397 -16.55 23.66 -12.72
N SER A 398 -15.70 22.92 -11.97
CA SER A 398 -14.37 22.49 -12.43
C SER A 398 -14.37 21.18 -13.24
N PHE A 399 -15.49 20.45 -13.30
CA PHE A 399 -15.56 19.15 -13.98
C PHE A 399 -15.21 19.22 -15.48
N ASP A 400 -14.33 18.32 -15.92
CA ASP A 400 -13.84 18.18 -17.29
C ASP A 400 -13.17 19.45 -17.84
N ARG A 401 -12.40 20.13 -16.99
CA ARG A 401 -11.60 21.32 -17.34
C ARG A 401 -10.13 21.14 -17.00
N VAL A 402 -9.23 21.82 -17.71
CA VAL A 402 -7.80 21.92 -17.40
C VAL A 402 -7.65 22.48 -15.99
N GLY A 403 -6.81 21.85 -15.18
CA GLY A 403 -6.69 22.15 -13.75
C GLY A 403 -7.84 21.62 -12.88
N GLY A 404 -8.78 20.87 -13.45
CA GLY A 404 -9.80 20.09 -12.74
C GLY A 404 -9.70 18.59 -13.02
N ASN A 405 -10.77 17.85 -12.74
CA ASN A 405 -10.84 16.42 -13.09
C ASN A 405 -11.15 16.24 -14.58
N ARG A 406 -10.23 15.63 -15.34
CA ARG A 406 -10.30 15.52 -16.80
C ARG A 406 -10.82 14.16 -17.24
N VAL A 407 -11.90 14.12 -18.03
CA VAL A 407 -12.40 12.87 -18.64
C VAL A 407 -11.56 12.58 -19.88
N ARG A 408 -10.46 11.84 -19.74
CA ARG A 408 -9.65 11.43 -20.89
C ARG A 408 -10.29 10.18 -21.50
N ARG A 409 -10.77 10.26 -22.74
CA ARG A 409 -11.11 9.04 -23.49
C ARG A 409 -9.82 8.54 -24.12
N GLY A 410 -9.24 7.51 -23.49
CA GLY A 410 -8.04 6.84 -23.98
C GLY A 410 -8.24 6.26 -25.39
N PRO A 411 -7.17 5.66 -25.95
CA PRO A 411 -7.20 5.08 -27.30
C PRO A 411 -8.36 4.09 -27.40
N PHE A 412 -9.17 4.21 -28.45
CA PHE A 412 -10.30 3.31 -28.65
C PHE A 412 -9.81 1.90 -28.99
N TYR A 413 -10.09 0.93 -28.13
CA TYR A 413 -9.78 -0.49 -28.32
C TYR A 413 -11.06 -1.32 -28.19
N ARG A 414 -11.03 -2.59 -28.62
CA ARG A 414 -12.17 -3.49 -28.48
C ARG A 414 -12.09 -4.24 -27.15
N PRO A 415 -12.91 -3.93 -26.13
CA PRO A 415 -12.90 -4.64 -24.86
C PRO A 415 -13.40 -6.08 -25.03
N VAL A 416 -12.86 -7.01 -24.24
CA VAL A 416 -13.15 -8.46 -24.34
C VAL A 416 -13.97 -9.00 -23.16
N ASN A 417 -14.31 -8.10 -22.23
CA ASN A 417 -14.94 -8.39 -20.95
C ASN A 417 -16.25 -7.59 -20.81
N ALA A 418 -17.09 -7.58 -21.84
CA ALA A 418 -18.39 -6.92 -21.74
C ALA A 418 -19.31 -7.70 -20.78
N VAL A 419 -20.08 -6.99 -19.95
CA VAL A 419 -21.09 -7.60 -19.07
C VAL A 419 -22.12 -8.38 -19.88
N GLY A 420 -22.47 -7.92 -21.09
CA GLY A 420 -23.40 -8.62 -21.99
C GLY A 420 -22.97 -10.01 -22.48
N HIS A 421 -21.79 -10.51 -22.09
CA HIS A 421 -21.40 -11.90 -22.35
C HIS A 421 -22.07 -12.92 -21.41
N ILE A 422 -22.78 -12.47 -20.38
CA ILE A 422 -23.60 -13.33 -19.51
C ILE A 422 -25.09 -13.02 -19.73
N GLU A 423 -25.91 -14.08 -19.74
CA GLU A 423 -27.35 -13.96 -19.90
C GLU A 423 -28.00 -13.19 -18.74
N ALA A 424 -29.00 -12.35 -19.04
CA ALA A 424 -29.66 -11.50 -18.04
C ALA A 424 -30.30 -12.30 -16.89
N ALA A 425 -30.89 -13.46 -17.20
CA ALA A 425 -31.47 -14.35 -16.19
C ALA A 425 -30.41 -14.93 -15.24
N GLN A 426 -29.18 -15.12 -15.73
CA GLN A 426 -28.08 -15.61 -14.93
C GLN A 426 -27.46 -14.48 -14.09
N MET A 427 -27.33 -13.28 -14.66
CA MET A 427 -26.94 -12.07 -13.92
C MET A 427 -27.90 -11.75 -12.76
N ALA A 428 -29.20 -11.97 -12.93
CA ALA A 428 -30.19 -11.75 -11.87
C ALA A 428 -29.96 -12.62 -10.62
N LYS A 429 -29.17 -13.70 -10.72
CA LYS A 429 -28.83 -14.58 -9.59
C LYS A 429 -27.64 -14.07 -8.77
N THR A 430 -26.94 -12.99 -9.16
CA THR A 430 -25.78 -12.50 -8.42
C THR A 430 -26.07 -12.36 -6.91
N LEU A 431 -25.17 -12.89 -6.08
CA LEU A 431 -25.32 -12.81 -4.63
C LEU A 431 -25.46 -11.33 -4.19
N GLY A 432 -26.44 -11.06 -3.32
CA GLY A 432 -26.74 -9.72 -2.83
C GLY A 432 -27.57 -8.83 -3.77
N ALA A 433 -27.97 -9.29 -4.98
CA ALA A 433 -28.73 -8.48 -5.94
C ALA A 433 -30.09 -7.99 -5.39
N GLY A 434 -30.78 -8.81 -4.61
CA GLY A 434 -32.04 -8.41 -3.97
C GLY A 434 -31.87 -7.36 -2.87
N GLU A 435 -30.71 -7.36 -2.18
CA GLU A 435 -30.40 -6.41 -1.11
C GLU A 435 -29.84 -5.09 -1.66
N ARG A 436 -29.06 -5.15 -2.75
CA ARG A 436 -28.31 -4.02 -3.34
C ARG A 436 -28.53 -3.93 -4.86
N PRO A 437 -29.75 -3.61 -5.33
CA PRO A 437 -30.12 -3.69 -6.75
C PRO A 437 -29.40 -2.66 -7.64
N ILE A 438 -28.96 -1.53 -7.07
CA ILE A 438 -28.17 -0.50 -7.74
C ILE A 438 -26.70 -0.50 -7.31
N GLY A 439 -26.28 -1.57 -6.61
CA GLY A 439 -24.96 -1.76 -6.05
C GLY A 439 -24.04 -2.62 -6.91
N PRO A 440 -22.92 -3.10 -6.34
CA PRO A 440 -22.00 -4.04 -6.99
C PRO A 440 -22.66 -5.25 -7.66
N PRO A 441 -23.73 -5.86 -7.08
CA PRO A 441 -24.38 -7.01 -7.71
C PRO A 441 -24.93 -6.75 -9.11
N ALA A 442 -25.28 -5.50 -9.45
CA ALA A 442 -25.73 -5.14 -10.80
C ALA A 442 -24.68 -5.40 -11.90
N MET A 443 -23.41 -5.55 -11.51
CA MET A 443 -22.27 -5.81 -12.40
C MET A 443 -21.74 -7.26 -12.27
N GLY A 444 -22.43 -8.14 -11.53
CA GLY A 444 -21.96 -9.48 -11.23
C GLY A 444 -20.90 -9.53 -10.12
N TRP A 445 -20.79 -8.46 -9.33
CA TRP A 445 -19.79 -8.35 -8.26
C TRP A 445 -20.42 -8.57 -6.89
N VAL A 446 -19.85 -9.48 -6.12
CA VAL A 446 -20.36 -9.88 -4.81
C VAL A 446 -19.41 -9.44 -3.71
N THR A 447 -19.94 -9.19 -2.51
CA THR A 447 -19.10 -8.95 -1.33
C THR A 447 -18.61 -10.27 -0.75
N GLY A 448 -17.53 -10.25 0.05
CA GLY A 448 -17.08 -11.47 0.70
C GLY A 448 -18.09 -12.05 1.68
N ARG A 449 -18.83 -11.20 2.41
CA ARG A 449 -19.84 -11.70 3.34
C ARG A 449 -20.97 -12.42 2.63
N ASP A 450 -21.41 -11.92 1.47
CA ASP A 450 -22.39 -12.60 0.62
C ASP A 450 -21.86 -13.96 0.15
N LEU A 451 -20.60 -14.00 -0.29
CA LEU A 451 -19.93 -15.24 -0.67
C LEU A 451 -19.84 -16.23 0.50
N TYR A 452 -19.47 -15.78 1.69
CA TYR A 452 -19.33 -16.65 2.85
C TYR A 452 -20.67 -17.23 3.29
N ARG A 453 -21.75 -16.43 3.27
CA ARG A 453 -23.13 -16.90 3.54
C ARG A 453 -23.57 -17.93 2.51
N ALA A 454 -23.32 -17.68 1.23
CA ALA A 454 -23.67 -18.63 0.17
C ALA A 454 -22.90 -19.97 0.31
N ILE A 455 -21.65 -19.95 0.78
CA ILE A 455 -20.87 -21.19 1.02
C ILE A 455 -21.35 -21.92 2.27
N LEU A 456 -21.50 -21.21 3.39
CA LEU A 456 -21.75 -21.80 4.70
C LEU A 456 -23.23 -22.12 4.94
N ASP A 457 -24.10 -21.19 4.57
CA ASP A 457 -25.52 -21.20 4.92
C ASP A 457 -26.41 -21.54 3.72
N ALA A 458 -25.83 -21.65 2.52
CA ALA A 458 -26.54 -21.88 1.25
C ALA A 458 -27.63 -20.83 0.95
N ASP A 459 -27.40 -19.59 1.38
CA ASP A 459 -28.32 -18.47 1.22
C ASP A 459 -27.75 -17.42 0.24
N PRO A 460 -28.44 -17.11 -0.87
CA PRO A 460 -29.71 -17.68 -1.34
C PRO A 460 -29.59 -19.07 -1.99
N TYR A 461 -28.37 -19.51 -2.29
CA TYR A 461 -28.06 -20.85 -2.80
C TYR A 461 -26.63 -21.24 -2.42
N ARG A 462 -26.31 -22.54 -2.54
CA ARG A 462 -24.99 -23.07 -2.18
C ARG A 462 -23.92 -22.76 -3.22
N VAL A 463 -22.87 -22.06 -2.82
CA VAL A 463 -21.60 -22.00 -3.58
C VAL A 463 -20.74 -23.19 -3.17
N ARG A 464 -20.43 -24.06 -4.14
CA ARG A 464 -19.73 -25.33 -3.93
C ARG A 464 -18.24 -25.25 -4.27
N ALA A 465 -17.87 -24.43 -5.25
CA ALA A 465 -16.48 -24.28 -5.68
C ALA A 465 -16.04 -22.83 -5.87
N MET A 466 -14.72 -22.62 -5.80
CA MET A 466 -14.11 -21.32 -6.04
C MET A 466 -12.81 -21.42 -6.85
N VAL A 467 -12.62 -20.52 -7.82
CA VAL A 467 -11.32 -20.28 -8.47
C VAL A 467 -10.82 -18.90 -8.04
N ALA A 468 -9.64 -18.84 -7.43
CA ALA A 468 -9.09 -17.64 -6.83
C ALA A 468 -7.82 -17.16 -7.56
N PHE A 469 -7.77 -15.88 -7.91
CA PHE A 469 -6.63 -15.23 -8.57
C PHE A 469 -6.03 -14.16 -7.64
N GLY A 470 -4.93 -14.53 -6.95
CA GLY A 470 -4.13 -13.63 -6.10
C GLY A 470 -4.87 -13.04 -4.88
N THR A 471 -5.98 -13.65 -4.46
CA THR A 471 -6.78 -13.17 -3.32
C THR A 471 -6.30 -13.72 -1.99
N ASN A 472 -6.56 -13.00 -0.90
CA ASN A 472 -6.21 -13.44 0.45
C ASN A 472 -7.31 -13.02 1.43
N LEU A 473 -8.52 -13.51 1.16
CA LEU A 473 -9.77 -13.07 1.79
C LEU A 473 -9.69 -12.95 3.33
N PRO A 474 -9.14 -13.92 4.08
CA PRO A 474 -9.08 -13.82 5.54
C PRO A 474 -8.22 -12.67 6.08
N VAL A 475 -7.33 -12.10 5.26
CA VAL A 475 -6.40 -11.03 5.64
C VAL A 475 -6.69 -9.71 4.91
N SER A 476 -7.55 -9.72 3.89
CA SER A 476 -7.88 -8.53 3.11
C SER A 476 -9.30 -8.01 3.33
N GLN A 477 -10.27 -8.87 3.70
CA GLN A 477 -11.67 -8.49 3.94
C GLN A 477 -12.08 -8.65 5.40
N ALA A 478 -13.25 -8.14 5.79
CA ALA A 478 -13.77 -8.31 7.16
C ALA A 478 -14.20 -9.76 7.43
N ASP A 479 -14.55 -10.07 8.68
CA ASP A 479 -15.03 -11.39 9.10
C ASP A 479 -14.01 -12.52 8.83
N SER A 480 -12.73 -12.30 9.15
CA SER A 480 -11.63 -13.24 8.90
C SER A 480 -11.92 -14.69 9.32
N GLY A 481 -12.55 -14.88 10.48
CA GLY A 481 -12.89 -16.22 10.96
C GLY A 481 -14.03 -16.89 10.16
N MET A 482 -14.96 -16.12 9.61
CA MET A 482 -15.98 -16.63 8.69
C MET A 482 -15.36 -17.02 7.35
N ALA A 483 -14.41 -16.22 6.86
CA ALA A 483 -13.65 -16.52 5.64
C ALA A 483 -12.90 -17.86 5.76
N GLU A 484 -12.18 -18.12 6.86
CA GLU A 484 -11.48 -19.40 7.07
C GLU A 484 -12.44 -20.60 7.08
N ARG A 485 -13.61 -20.47 7.73
CA ARG A 485 -14.64 -21.52 7.72
C ARG A 485 -15.22 -21.75 6.34
N ALA A 486 -15.53 -20.68 5.60
CA ALA A 486 -16.08 -20.77 4.26
C ALA A 486 -15.08 -21.45 3.30
N LEU A 487 -13.82 -21.03 3.32
CA LEU A 487 -12.77 -21.64 2.49
C LEU A 487 -12.55 -23.13 2.82
N ALA A 488 -12.66 -23.50 4.10
CA ALA A 488 -12.57 -24.90 4.52
C ALA A 488 -13.80 -25.73 4.10
N ALA A 489 -14.98 -25.11 3.96
CA ALA A 489 -16.25 -25.77 3.64
C ALA A 489 -16.51 -25.96 2.13
N LEU A 490 -15.75 -25.28 1.27
CA LEU A 490 -15.83 -25.47 -0.19
C LEU A 490 -15.59 -26.94 -0.55
N GLU A 491 -16.35 -27.46 -1.51
CA GLU A 491 -16.14 -28.80 -2.05
C GLU A 491 -14.86 -28.83 -2.90
N PHE A 492 -14.64 -27.79 -3.72
CA PHE A 492 -13.46 -27.67 -4.57
C PHE A 492 -12.92 -26.23 -4.62
N HIS A 493 -11.61 -26.04 -4.46
CA HIS A 493 -10.97 -24.72 -4.46
C HIS A 493 -9.64 -24.76 -5.22
N VAL A 494 -9.51 -23.90 -6.23
CA VAL A 494 -8.26 -23.68 -6.97
C VAL A 494 -7.72 -22.29 -6.67
N HIS A 495 -6.43 -22.18 -6.38
CA HIS A 495 -5.82 -20.92 -5.98
C HIS A 495 -4.55 -20.62 -6.78
N CYS A 496 -4.56 -19.49 -7.50
CA CYS A 496 -3.45 -18.96 -8.28
C CYS A 496 -2.71 -17.90 -7.46
N ASP A 497 -1.44 -18.12 -7.12
CA ASP A 497 -0.63 -17.16 -6.33
C ASP A 497 0.88 -17.36 -6.48
N LEU A 498 1.66 -16.37 -6.02
CA LEU A 498 3.12 -16.43 -5.95
C LEU A 498 3.60 -17.17 -4.70
N PHE A 499 2.82 -17.09 -3.62
CA PHE A 499 3.15 -17.60 -2.30
C PHE A 499 1.96 -18.37 -1.72
N GLU A 500 2.23 -19.32 -0.82
CA GLU A 500 1.18 -19.96 -0.04
C GLU A 500 0.59 -18.96 0.97
N THR A 501 -0.50 -18.29 0.58
CA THR A 501 -1.25 -17.37 1.45
C THR A 501 -2.19 -18.13 2.40
N PRO A 502 -2.70 -17.48 3.46
CA PRO A 502 -3.71 -18.06 4.34
C PRO A 502 -4.94 -18.55 3.57
N ALA A 503 -5.37 -17.87 2.51
CA ALA A 503 -6.43 -18.36 1.64
C ALA A 503 -5.99 -19.60 0.83
N ALA A 504 -4.79 -19.58 0.24
CA ALA A 504 -4.25 -20.68 -0.55
C ALA A 504 -4.09 -21.98 0.27
N ARG A 505 -3.86 -21.87 1.58
CA ARG A 505 -3.81 -23.00 2.52
C ARG A 505 -5.10 -23.79 2.64
N HIS A 506 -6.21 -23.36 2.01
CA HIS A 506 -7.44 -24.13 1.92
C HIS A 506 -7.71 -24.68 0.51
N ALA A 507 -6.83 -24.41 -0.46
CA ALA A 507 -7.01 -24.88 -1.84
C ALA A 507 -6.77 -26.39 -1.96
N ASP A 508 -7.48 -27.02 -2.87
CA ASP A 508 -7.23 -28.39 -3.33
C ASP A 508 -6.11 -28.42 -4.37
N ILE A 509 -6.10 -27.42 -5.25
CA ILE A 509 -5.06 -27.21 -6.26
C ILE A 509 -4.47 -25.82 -6.10
N PHE A 510 -3.14 -25.75 -5.99
CA PHE A 510 -2.37 -24.51 -6.05
C PHE A 510 -1.73 -24.39 -7.44
N LEU A 511 -1.94 -23.26 -8.11
CA LEU A 511 -1.36 -22.95 -9.42
C LEU A 511 -0.31 -21.82 -9.28
N PRO A 512 0.97 -22.07 -9.59
CA PRO A 512 2.02 -21.06 -9.44
C PRO A 512 1.98 -20.01 -10.56
N VAL A 513 1.83 -18.74 -10.18
CA VAL A 513 1.76 -17.64 -11.15
C VAL A 513 3.10 -16.95 -11.41
N ASN A 514 3.20 -16.28 -12.56
CA ASN A 514 4.30 -15.40 -12.89
C ASN A 514 4.23 -14.07 -12.12
N THR A 515 5.40 -13.52 -11.82
CA THR A 515 5.55 -12.08 -11.59
C THR A 515 5.43 -11.32 -12.92
N PRO A 516 5.17 -10.00 -12.90
CA PRO A 516 5.01 -9.23 -14.14
C PRO A 516 6.27 -9.14 -15.02
N TRP A 517 7.45 -9.49 -14.51
CA TRP A 517 8.68 -9.52 -15.32
C TRP A 517 8.86 -10.82 -16.13
N GLU A 518 8.05 -11.84 -15.86
CA GLU A 518 8.15 -13.18 -16.45
C GLU A 518 7.20 -13.39 -17.64
N HIS A 519 6.32 -12.41 -17.93
CA HIS A 519 5.35 -12.49 -19.03
C HIS A 519 5.11 -11.12 -19.68
N GLU A 520 4.51 -11.13 -20.87
CA GLU A 520 4.12 -9.90 -21.58
C GLU A 520 2.81 -9.32 -21.03
N GLY A 521 2.68 -7.99 -21.00
CA GLY A 521 1.46 -7.31 -20.53
C GLY A 521 1.06 -6.15 -21.44
N LEU A 522 -0.15 -6.19 -21.98
CA LEU A 522 -0.68 -5.15 -22.87
C LEU A 522 -1.41 -4.06 -22.08
N ARG A 523 -1.08 -2.78 -22.35
CA ARG A 523 -1.71 -1.64 -21.70
C ARG A 523 -2.18 -0.59 -22.71
N PHE A 524 -3.44 -0.18 -22.55
CA PHE A 524 -4.06 0.94 -23.26
C PHE A 524 -4.16 2.15 -22.33
N GLY A 525 -3.28 3.15 -22.53
CA GLY A 525 -3.32 4.42 -21.81
C GLY A 525 -2.93 4.36 -20.32
N PHE A 526 -2.37 5.46 -19.84
CA PHE A 526 -1.99 5.71 -18.45
C PHE A 526 -2.73 6.97 -17.92
N GLU A 527 -2.80 7.16 -16.61
CA GLU A 527 -3.85 7.98 -15.99
C GLU A 527 -3.39 9.39 -15.50
N ILE A 528 -2.19 9.86 -15.84
CA ILE A 528 -1.61 11.08 -15.24
C ILE A 528 -1.67 12.34 -16.11
N SER A 529 -1.65 12.21 -17.43
CA SER A 529 -1.62 13.33 -18.38
C SER A 529 -2.20 12.91 -19.72
N ASP A 530 -2.39 13.86 -20.63
CA ASP A 530 -2.86 13.58 -22.00
C ASP A 530 -1.81 12.72 -22.74
N ASP A 531 -0.52 13.02 -22.56
CA ASP A 531 0.59 12.21 -23.07
C ASP A 531 0.53 10.76 -22.56
N ALA A 532 0.35 10.59 -21.24
CA ALA A 532 0.23 9.29 -20.62
C ALA A 532 -1.01 8.53 -21.13
N ALA A 533 -2.14 9.21 -21.27
CA ALA A 533 -3.38 8.61 -21.74
C ALA A 533 -3.27 8.15 -23.20
N SER A 534 -2.47 8.82 -24.03
CA SER A 534 -2.23 8.45 -25.43
C SER A 534 -1.35 7.20 -25.60
N HIS A 535 -0.64 6.78 -24.56
CA HIS A 535 0.43 5.78 -24.67
C HIS A 535 -0.12 4.34 -24.61
N VAL A 536 0.13 3.55 -25.66
CA VAL A 536 -0.18 2.11 -25.74
C VAL A 536 1.12 1.33 -25.73
N GLN A 537 1.25 0.36 -24.83
CA GLN A 537 2.51 -0.38 -24.66
C GLN A 537 2.28 -1.85 -24.36
N LEU A 538 3.04 -2.71 -25.05
CA LEU A 538 3.23 -4.10 -24.68
C LEU A 538 4.52 -4.22 -23.84
N ARG A 539 4.37 -4.44 -22.54
CA ARG A 539 5.50 -4.77 -21.67
C ARG A 539 6.09 -6.09 -22.16
N GLN A 540 7.37 -6.07 -22.52
CA GLN A 540 8.09 -7.28 -22.96
C GLN A 540 8.37 -8.19 -21.76
N ARG A 541 8.42 -9.50 -22.01
CA ARG A 541 8.95 -10.45 -21.02
C ARG A 541 10.43 -10.16 -20.77
N MET A 542 10.80 -9.82 -19.53
CA MET A 542 12.18 -9.46 -19.19
C MET A 542 13.04 -10.67 -18.83
N VAL A 543 12.46 -11.65 -18.15
CA VAL A 543 13.10 -12.92 -17.76
C VAL A 543 12.17 -14.10 -18.09
N SER A 544 12.72 -15.30 -18.24
CA SER A 544 11.90 -16.50 -18.40
C SER A 544 11.09 -16.80 -17.13
N PRO A 545 9.96 -17.51 -17.22
CA PRO A 545 9.28 -18.03 -16.04
C PRO A 545 10.22 -18.82 -15.12
N ARG A 546 10.15 -18.57 -13.81
CA ARG A 546 10.85 -19.38 -12.81
C ARG A 546 10.10 -20.69 -12.60
N GLY A 547 10.84 -21.81 -12.60
CA GLY A 547 10.29 -23.16 -12.50
C GLY A 547 9.25 -23.43 -13.60
N GLU A 548 8.08 -23.88 -13.22
CA GLU A 548 6.95 -24.15 -14.13
C GLU A 548 5.84 -23.10 -13.97
N SER A 549 6.10 -21.95 -13.36
CA SER A 549 5.08 -20.92 -13.19
C SER A 549 4.55 -20.38 -14.53
N ARG A 550 3.27 -20.01 -14.59
CA ARG A 550 2.61 -19.46 -15.80
C ARG A 550 1.91 -18.14 -15.50
N SER A 551 1.65 -17.34 -16.52
CA SER A 551 0.83 -16.12 -16.35
C SER A 551 -0.64 -16.49 -16.11
N ASP A 552 -1.38 -15.61 -15.42
CA ASP A 552 -2.83 -15.79 -15.24
C ASP A 552 -3.55 -15.89 -16.59
N ASN A 553 -3.07 -15.18 -17.63
CA ASN A 553 -3.60 -15.29 -18.99
C ASN A 553 -3.44 -16.70 -19.57
N GLU A 554 -2.26 -17.32 -19.46
CA GLU A 554 -2.05 -18.69 -19.95
C GLU A 554 -2.95 -19.70 -19.23
N ILE A 555 -3.08 -19.56 -17.91
CA ILE A 555 -3.96 -20.39 -17.08
C ILE A 555 -5.42 -20.25 -17.55
N VAL A 556 -5.89 -19.02 -17.74
CA VAL A 556 -7.26 -18.71 -18.16
C VAL A 556 -7.57 -19.26 -19.55
N PHE A 557 -6.71 -19.03 -20.53
CA PHE A 557 -6.94 -19.49 -21.91
C PHE A 557 -6.94 -21.01 -22.00
N GLU A 558 -6.02 -21.69 -21.32
CA GLU A 558 -5.98 -23.15 -21.33
C GLU A 558 -7.19 -23.76 -20.59
N LEU A 559 -7.57 -23.19 -19.44
CA LEU A 559 -8.77 -23.62 -18.72
C LEU A 559 -10.03 -23.39 -19.55
N ALA A 560 -10.14 -22.26 -20.25
CA ALA A 560 -11.27 -21.97 -21.14
C ALA A 560 -11.40 -23.03 -22.24
N CYS A 561 -10.29 -23.41 -22.90
CA CYS A 561 -10.30 -24.45 -23.92
C CYS A 561 -10.75 -25.81 -23.36
N ARG A 562 -10.27 -26.20 -22.17
CA ARG A 562 -10.68 -27.45 -21.50
C ARG A 562 -12.16 -27.45 -21.09
N LEU A 563 -12.73 -26.28 -20.82
CA LEU A 563 -14.16 -26.09 -20.54
C LEU A 563 -15.03 -25.99 -21.80
N GLY A 564 -14.45 -26.17 -23.00
CA GLY A 564 -15.18 -26.08 -24.28
C GLY A 564 -15.44 -24.65 -24.75
N LEU A 565 -14.73 -23.65 -24.21
CA LEU A 565 -14.88 -22.22 -24.53
C LEU A 565 -13.82 -21.72 -25.52
N GLY A 566 -13.16 -22.63 -26.26
CA GLY A 566 -12.02 -22.31 -27.14
C GLY A 566 -12.31 -21.22 -28.18
N ASP A 567 -13.48 -21.23 -28.81
CA ASP A 567 -13.86 -20.22 -29.81
C ASP A 567 -13.96 -18.82 -29.21
N ALA A 568 -14.53 -18.71 -28.01
CA ALA A 568 -14.60 -17.45 -27.27
C ALA A 568 -13.21 -16.95 -26.84
N PHE A 569 -12.20 -17.82 -26.83
CA PHE A 569 -10.81 -17.56 -26.45
C PHE A 569 -9.84 -17.74 -27.62
N PHE A 570 -10.30 -17.50 -28.85
CA PHE A 570 -9.46 -17.46 -30.05
C PHE A 570 -8.62 -18.74 -30.25
N GLY A 571 -9.22 -19.90 -29.97
CA GLY A 571 -8.55 -21.21 -30.04
C GLY A 571 -7.42 -21.38 -29.03
N GLY A 572 -7.43 -20.61 -27.93
CA GLY A 572 -6.36 -20.60 -26.93
C GLY A 572 -5.23 -19.61 -27.23
N SER A 573 -5.33 -18.79 -28.28
CA SER A 573 -4.29 -17.83 -28.65
C SER A 573 -4.48 -16.47 -27.99
N LEU A 574 -3.70 -16.20 -26.94
CA LEU A 574 -3.66 -14.88 -26.28
C LEU A 574 -3.26 -13.76 -27.24
N GLU A 575 -2.31 -14.02 -28.14
CA GLU A 575 -1.87 -13.05 -29.13
C GLU A 575 -2.97 -12.69 -30.13
N ALA A 576 -3.76 -13.68 -30.58
CA ALA A 576 -4.92 -13.41 -31.43
C ALA A 576 -5.95 -12.55 -30.69
N GLY A 577 -6.18 -12.83 -29.40
CA GLY A 577 -7.03 -12.01 -28.54
C GLY A 577 -6.54 -10.56 -28.41
N TRP A 578 -5.24 -10.34 -28.17
CA TRP A 578 -4.66 -9.00 -28.13
C TRP A 578 -4.73 -8.28 -29.49
N ASN A 579 -4.48 -8.97 -30.60
CA ASN A 579 -4.64 -8.39 -31.93
C ASN A 579 -6.09 -7.98 -32.21
N HIS A 580 -7.07 -8.76 -31.75
CA HIS A 580 -8.49 -8.39 -31.82
C HIS A 580 -8.81 -7.11 -31.02
N MET A 581 -8.17 -6.92 -29.85
CA MET A 581 -8.31 -5.69 -29.06
C MET A 581 -7.67 -4.48 -29.75
N LEU A 582 -6.51 -4.68 -30.38
CA LEU A 582 -5.69 -3.63 -31.01
C LEU A 582 -6.18 -3.20 -32.40
N GLU A 583 -6.98 -4.03 -33.08
CA GLU A 583 -7.49 -3.79 -34.44
C GLU A 583 -8.03 -2.36 -34.66
N PRO A 584 -8.87 -1.77 -33.78
CA PRO A 584 -9.42 -0.43 -34.01
C PRO A 584 -8.38 0.70 -34.00
N LEU A 585 -7.18 0.44 -33.46
CA LEU A 585 -6.06 1.38 -33.44
C LEU A 585 -5.14 1.22 -34.66
N GLY A 586 -5.39 0.23 -35.53
CA GLY A 586 -4.46 -0.13 -36.61
C GLY A 586 -3.13 -0.69 -36.08
N LEU A 587 -3.14 -1.24 -34.86
CA LEU A 587 -1.96 -1.81 -34.20
C LEU A 587 -2.04 -3.34 -34.12
N SER A 588 -0.89 -3.96 -33.91
CA SER A 588 -0.73 -5.40 -33.65
C SER A 588 0.32 -5.63 -32.58
N VAL A 589 0.27 -6.81 -31.96
CA VAL A 589 1.27 -7.28 -30.99
C VAL A 589 2.68 -7.24 -31.60
N ALA A 590 2.84 -7.65 -32.86
CA ALA A 590 4.12 -7.64 -33.57
C ALA A 590 4.70 -6.21 -33.68
N GLN A 591 3.88 -5.21 -34.02
CA GLN A 591 4.31 -3.81 -34.06
C GLN A 591 4.72 -3.30 -32.67
N LEU A 592 4.02 -3.69 -31.61
CA LEU A 592 4.38 -3.29 -30.24
C LEU A 592 5.65 -4.00 -29.73
N ARG A 593 5.90 -5.26 -30.11
CA ARG A 593 7.19 -5.93 -29.83
C ARG A 593 8.37 -5.25 -30.53
N ALA A 594 8.17 -4.77 -31.76
CA ALA A 594 9.16 -3.96 -32.47
C ALA A 594 9.37 -2.57 -31.85
N ASN A 595 8.42 -2.08 -31.04
CA ASN A 595 8.45 -0.78 -30.37
C ASN A 595 8.24 -0.94 -28.85
N PRO A 596 9.19 -1.55 -28.11
CA PRO A 596 8.99 -1.95 -26.72
C PRO A 596 8.79 -0.78 -25.74
N ALA A 597 9.14 0.44 -26.14
CA ALA A 597 8.85 1.67 -25.39
C ALA A 597 7.36 2.07 -25.45
N GLY A 598 6.57 1.50 -26.38
CA GLY A 598 5.18 1.83 -26.64
C GLY A 598 5.01 2.85 -27.79
N LEU A 599 3.77 3.04 -28.20
CA LEU A 599 3.35 3.94 -29.28
C LEU A 599 2.27 4.90 -28.79
N LYS A 600 2.24 6.11 -29.34
CA LYS A 600 1.20 7.10 -29.03
C LYS A 600 0.03 6.96 -30.00
N CYS A 601 -1.18 6.98 -29.47
CA CYS A 601 -2.43 6.91 -30.21
C CYS A 601 -3.28 8.16 -29.96
N ALA A 602 -4.15 8.50 -30.91
CA ALA A 602 -5.06 9.62 -30.75
C ALA A 602 -6.03 9.39 -29.56
N ILE A 603 -6.30 10.46 -28.81
CA ILE A 603 -7.25 10.49 -27.70
C ILE A 603 -8.18 11.71 -27.81
N ASP A 604 -9.36 11.65 -27.20
CA ASP A 604 -10.22 12.83 -27.06
C ASP A 604 -9.92 13.53 -25.72
N SER A 605 -9.10 14.58 -25.78
CA SER A 605 -8.69 15.39 -24.62
C SER A 605 -9.44 16.71 -24.49
N ARG A 606 -10.48 16.98 -25.31
CA ARG A 606 -11.25 18.23 -25.25
C ARG A 606 -11.88 18.44 -23.87
N GLU A 607 -12.01 19.70 -23.46
CA GLU A 607 -12.71 20.07 -22.22
C GLU A 607 -14.22 20.06 -22.43
N ARG A 608 -14.96 19.95 -21.31
CA ARG A 608 -16.42 20.08 -21.24
C ARG A 608 -17.14 19.23 -22.27
N LYS A 609 -16.73 17.97 -22.40
CA LYS A 609 -17.29 17.03 -23.40
C LYS A 609 -18.80 16.87 -23.27
N TYR A 610 -19.34 17.00 -22.07
CA TYR A 610 -20.79 17.01 -21.81
C TYR A 610 -21.53 18.12 -22.60
N ALA A 611 -20.85 19.20 -22.96
CA ALA A 611 -21.40 20.34 -23.70
C ALA A 611 -21.17 20.25 -25.23
N LEU A 612 -20.43 19.26 -25.70
CA LEU A 612 -20.23 19.06 -27.14
C LEU A 612 -21.50 18.48 -27.77
N ALA A 613 -21.63 18.60 -29.09
CA ALA A 613 -22.67 17.93 -29.86
C ALA A 613 -22.55 16.40 -29.73
N HIS A 614 -23.71 15.73 -29.68
CA HIS A 614 -23.81 14.29 -29.68
C HIS A 614 -23.21 13.72 -30.97
N HIS A 615 -22.58 12.55 -30.88
CA HIS A 615 -21.87 11.95 -32.01
C HIS A 615 -22.81 11.64 -33.18
N ASP A 616 -23.96 11.03 -32.87
CA ASP A 616 -24.93 10.59 -33.89
C ASP A 616 -26.07 11.60 -34.14
N PHE A 617 -26.20 12.61 -33.27
CA PHE A 617 -27.34 13.56 -33.26
C PHE A 617 -26.82 14.99 -33.02
N PRO A 618 -26.23 15.65 -34.03
CA PRO A 618 -25.52 16.92 -33.84
C PRO A 618 -26.34 18.06 -33.22
N GLU A 619 -27.67 18.00 -33.33
CA GLU A 619 -28.63 18.92 -32.72
C GLU A 619 -28.77 18.75 -31.20
N ARG A 620 -28.32 17.61 -30.66
CA ARG A 620 -28.36 17.27 -29.24
C ARG A 620 -27.00 17.50 -28.60
N ILE A 621 -26.99 17.81 -27.31
CA ILE A 621 -25.77 17.75 -26.51
C ILE A 621 -25.40 16.29 -26.20
N ARG A 622 -24.12 16.03 -25.93
CA ARG A 622 -23.70 14.74 -25.33
C ARG A 622 -24.35 14.55 -23.96
N GLY A 623 -24.35 15.60 -23.14
CA GLY A 623 -24.85 15.58 -21.77
C GLY A 623 -23.98 14.72 -20.84
N PHE A 624 -24.45 14.58 -19.60
CA PHE A 624 -23.91 13.60 -18.64
C PHE A 624 -24.65 12.27 -18.80
N ASP A 625 -24.02 11.15 -18.47
CA ASP A 625 -24.62 9.81 -18.54
C ASP A 625 -25.49 9.53 -17.30
N THR A 626 -26.53 10.35 -17.17
CA THR A 626 -27.48 10.43 -16.03
C THR A 626 -28.89 10.51 -16.59
N GLU A 627 -29.92 10.19 -15.80
CA GLU A 627 -31.32 10.19 -16.27
C GLU A 627 -31.80 11.58 -16.71
N THR A 628 -31.21 12.64 -16.12
CA THR A 628 -31.51 14.04 -16.44
C THR A 628 -30.58 14.64 -17.51
N ARG A 629 -29.57 13.89 -17.97
CA ARG A 629 -28.45 14.39 -18.81
C ARG A 629 -27.73 15.60 -18.21
N ARG A 630 -27.81 15.77 -16.88
CA ARG A 630 -27.25 16.84 -16.06
C ARG A 630 -26.60 16.23 -14.83
N VAL A 631 -25.74 16.99 -14.16
CA VAL A 631 -25.22 16.59 -12.85
C VAL A 631 -26.36 16.50 -11.84
N GLU A 632 -26.50 15.35 -11.17
CA GLU A 632 -27.60 15.06 -10.26
C GLU A 632 -27.30 15.49 -8.82
N LEU A 633 -27.70 16.72 -8.47
CA LEU A 633 -27.72 17.19 -7.08
C LEU A 633 -28.83 16.48 -6.28
N TYR A 634 -29.97 16.25 -6.95
CA TYR A 634 -31.05 15.39 -6.50
C TYR A 634 -31.11 14.14 -7.38
N SER A 635 -31.07 12.94 -6.80
CA SER A 635 -31.12 11.70 -7.58
C SER A 635 -32.46 10.98 -7.37
N GLU A 636 -33.30 11.00 -8.40
CA GLU A 636 -34.56 10.26 -8.41
C GLU A 636 -34.30 8.74 -8.43
N LEU A 637 -33.19 8.29 -9.03
CA LEU A 637 -32.78 6.88 -8.98
C LEU A 637 -32.63 6.39 -7.54
N LEU A 638 -31.86 7.10 -6.71
CA LEU A 638 -31.67 6.72 -5.31
C LEU A 638 -32.99 6.76 -4.53
N HIS A 639 -33.82 7.78 -4.77
CA HIS A 639 -35.15 7.89 -4.18
C HIS A 639 -36.03 6.67 -4.48
N ARG A 640 -36.09 6.23 -5.75
CA ARG A 640 -36.86 5.05 -6.18
C ARG A 640 -36.38 3.75 -5.54
N HIS A 641 -35.12 3.71 -5.07
CA HIS A 641 -34.53 2.58 -4.36
C HIS A 641 -34.45 2.79 -2.84
N GLY A 642 -35.24 3.72 -2.27
CA GLY A 642 -35.35 3.93 -0.83
C GLY A 642 -34.13 4.59 -0.18
N GLN A 643 -33.25 5.19 -0.98
CA GLN A 643 -32.07 5.92 -0.51
C GLN A 643 -32.32 7.43 -0.52
N PRO A 644 -31.64 8.21 0.35
CA PRO A 644 -31.73 9.66 0.31
C PRO A 644 -31.39 10.24 -1.07
N ALA A 645 -32.33 11.00 -1.64
CA ALA A 645 -32.19 11.64 -2.94
C ALA A 645 -31.15 12.78 -2.92
N ILE A 646 -31.12 13.53 -1.81
CA ILE A 646 -30.06 14.49 -1.45
C ILE A 646 -29.05 13.78 -0.55
N ALA A 647 -27.77 14.06 -0.76
CA ALA A 647 -26.71 13.53 0.09
C ALA A 647 -26.94 13.92 1.57
N SER A 648 -26.78 12.96 2.48
CA SER A 648 -27.04 13.18 3.91
C SER A 648 -26.01 12.46 4.79
N HIS A 649 -25.79 12.97 6.00
CA HIS A 649 -24.94 12.30 6.97
C HIS A 649 -25.75 11.30 7.81
N ALA A 650 -25.32 10.03 7.77
CA ALA A 650 -25.71 9.00 8.72
C ALA A 650 -24.53 8.67 9.64
N LEU A 651 -24.81 8.27 10.88
CA LEU A 651 -23.77 7.78 11.79
C LEU A 651 -23.14 6.48 11.25
N PRO A 652 -21.84 6.23 11.49
CA PRO A 652 -21.23 4.94 11.17
C PRO A 652 -21.95 3.77 11.88
N GLY A 653 -22.07 2.62 11.22
CA GLY A 653 -22.88 1.49 11.68
C GLY A 653 -22.51 0.99 13.08
N GLU A 654 -21.21 0.87 13.38
CA GLU A 654 -20.75 0.49 14.72
C GLU A 654 -21.11 1.52 15.80
N GLN A 655 -21.15 2.81 15.46
CA GLN A 655 -21.60 3.83 16.40
C GLN A 655 -23.11 3.70 16.64
N THR A 656 -23.91 3.58 15.58
CA THR A 656 -25.36 3.36 15.68
C THR A 656 -25.67 2.13 16.54
N ARG A 657 -24.90 1.04 16.36
CA ARG A 657 -24.98 -0.18 17.17
C ARG A 657 -24.65 0.10 18.64
N GLN A 658 -23.57 0.79 18.94
CA GLN A 658 -23.19 1.12 20.32
C GLN A 658 -24.23 1.98 21.03
N GLU A 659 -24.83 2.95 20.35
CA GLU A 659 -25.89 3.81 20.88
C GLU A 659 -27.14 2.99 21.20
N ARG A 660 -27.54 2.08 20.30
CA ARG A 660 -28.67 1.16 20.50
C ARG A 660 -28.44 0.17 21.65
N ASP A 661 -27.24 -0.42 21.72
CA ASP A 661 -26.93 -1.51 22.65
C ASP A 661 -26.36 -0.99 24.00
N GLY A 662 -26.12 0.30 24.14
CA GLY A 662 -25.55 0.92 25.35
C GLY A 662 -24.08 0.54 25.62
N THR A 663 -23.33 0.10 24.60
CA THR A 663 -21.98 -0.46 24.75
C THR A 663 -20.82 0.53 24.53
N GLY A 664 -21.12 1.82 24.32
CA GLY A 664 -20.11 2.85 24.02
C GLY A 664 -18.98 2.97 25.06
N ARG A 665 -19.25 2.64 26.33
CA ARG A 665 -18.21 2.63 27.40
C ARG A 665 -17.19 1.49 27.25
N ARG A 666 -17.53 0.40 26.57
CA ARG A 666 -16.67 -0.78 26.43
C ARG A 666 -15.62 -0.62 25.34
N TYR A 667 -15.96 0.07 24.25
CA TYR A 667 -15.09 0.32 23.11
C TYR A 667 -15.16 1.81 22.74
N PRO A 668 -14.53 2.70 23.53
CA PRO A 668 -14.72 4.14 23.41
C PRO A 668 -13.97 4.77 22.22
N LEU A 669 -12.99 4.06 21.65
CA LEU A 669 -12.10 4.59 20.61
C LEU A 669 -12.60 4.24 19.21
N ILE A 670 -12.21 5.05 18.23
CA ILE A 670 -12.41 4.78 16.81
C ILE A 670 -11.18 4.03 16.30
N LEU A 671 -11.41 2.86 15.70
CA LEU A 671 -10.40 2.10 14.98
C LEU A 671 -10.48 2.43 13.49
N SER A 672 -9.37 2.95 12.98
CA SER A 672 -9.15 3.18 11.56
C SER A 672 -7.96 2.40 11.02
N SER A 673 -7.78 2.41 9.70
CA SER A 673 -6.70 1.70 9.03
C SER A 673 -5.86 2.58 8.11
N ALA A 674 -4.59 2.21 7.92
CA ALA A 674 -3.69 2.88 7.00
C ALA A 674 -2.92 1.89 6.13
N LYS A 675 -2.58 2.32 4.90
CA LYS A 675 -1.67 1.60 4.01
C LYS A 675 -0.23 1.90 4.42
N ASN A 676 0.59 0.86 4.53
CA ASN A 676 2.03 0.98 4.69
C ASN A 676 2.67 1.28 3.32
N GLY A 677 3.58 2.25 3.24
CA GLY A 677 4.22 2.64 1.96
C GLY A 677 5.27 1.65 1.44
N TYR A 678 5.72 0.69 2.25
CA TYR A 678 6.67 -0.36 1.87
C TYR A 678 6.03 -1.66 1.40
N TYR A 679 4.76 -1.91 1.73
CA TYR A 679 4.03 -3.13 1.33
C TYR A 679 2.89 -2.84 0.37
N CYS A 680 2.42 -3.85 -0.34
CA CYS A 680 1.19 -3.76 -1.13
C CYS A 680 0.14 -4.68 -0.51
N HIS A 681 -0.89 -4.10 0.11
CA HIS A 681 -1.92 -4.87 0.81
C HIS A 681 -1.33 -5.90 1.79
N SER A 682 -1.58 -7.20 1.58
CA SER A 682 -1.05 -8.31 2.38
C SER A 682 0.25 -8.93 1.81
N GLN A 683 0.83 -8.37 0.75
CA GLN A 683 1.98 -8.91 0.03
C GLN A 683 3.31 -8.25 0.43
N HIS A 684 4.41 -8.86 -0.02
CA HIS A 684 5.80 -8.37 0.04
C HIS A 684 6.44 -8.29 1.44
N ARG A 685 5.79 -8.85 2.47
CA ARG A 685 6.34 -8.86 3.83
C ARG A 685 7.45 -9.89 4.02
N SER A 686 7.56 -10.85 3.11
CA SER A 686 8.69 -11.79 3.02
C SER A 686 9.94 -11.19 2.38
N LEU A 687 9.84 -10.05 1.69
CA LEU A 687 11.01 -9.42 1.05
C LEU A 687 11.82 -8.70 2.12
N VAL A 688 13.03 -9.17 2.37
CA VAL A 688 13.97 -8.70 3.40
C VAL A 688 14.26 -7.22 3.23
N SER A 689 14.50 -6.75 1.99
CA SER A 689 14.78 -5.33 1.72
C SER A 689 13.63 -4.42 2.18
N LEU A 690 12.38 -4.86 2.03
CA LEU A 690 11.21 -4.12 2.49
C LEU A 690 10.91 -4.36 3.97
N ARG A 691 11.14 -5.58 4.46
CA ARG A 691 10.86 -5.98 5.84
C ARG A 691 11.76 -5.30 6.86
N LYS A 692 13.02 -5.04 6.53
CA LYS A 692 13.93 -4.24 7.38
C LYS A 692 13.40 -2.83 7.68
N ARG A 693 12.68 -2.22 6.72
CA ARG A 693 12.16 -0.85 6.83
C ARG A 693 10.86 -0.75 7.65
N ALA A 694 10.07 -1.83 7.71
CA ALA A 694 8.84 -1.90 8.50
C ALA A 694 8.67 -3.32 9.11
N PRO A 695 9.44 -3.67 10.15
CA PRO A 695 9.58 -5.06 10.58
C PRO A 695 8.36 -5.65 11.30
N ASP A 696 7.51 -4.82 11.88
CA ASP A 696 6.40 -5.21 12.75
C ASP A 696 5.17 -4.33 12.50
N PRO A 697 3.94 -4.82 12.73
CA PRO A 697 2.71 -4.06 12.49
C PRO A 697 2.59 -2.89 13.45
N VAL A 698 2.22 -1.73 12.94
CA VAL A 698 2.12 -0.50 13.74
C VAL A 698 0.66 -0.09 13.97
N ALA A 699 0.39 0.45 15.16
CA ALA A 699 -0.82 1.22 15.45
C ALA A 699 -0.42 2.63 15.93
N GLU A 700 -0.83 3.64 15.18
CA GLU A 700 -0.62 5.05 15.52
C GLU A 700 -1.66 5.48 16.56
N ILE A 701 -1.19 6.10 17.65
CA ILE A 701 -2.01 6.68 18.72
C ILE A 701 -1.44 8.05 19.11
N SER A 702 -2.28 8.93 19.67
CA SER A 702 -1.81 10.22 20.17
C SER A 702 -0.98 10.08 21.46
N PRO A 703 -0.11 11.05 21.79
CA PRO A 703 0.55 11.08 23.09
C PRO A 703 -0.42 11.17 24.28
N GLY A 704 -1.55 11.87 24.12
CA GLY A 704 -2.59 12.01 25.15
C GLY A 704 -3.27 10.67 25.47
N LEU A 705 -3.70 9.95 24.43
CA LEU A 705 -4.26 8.61 24.56
C LEU A 705 -3.26 7.64 25.19
N ALA A 706 -2.01 7.67 24.73
CA ALA A 706 -0.96 6.82 25.27
C ALA A 706 -0.71 7.06 26.77
N ALA A 707 -0.63 8.32 27.20
CA ALA A 707 -0.49 8.68 28.60
C ALA A 707 -1.68 8.21 29.45
N SER A 708 -2.91 8.31 28.92
CA SER A 708 -4.12 7.84 29.63
C SER A 708 -4.18 6.31 29.81
N ARG A 709 -3.35 5.56 29.07
CA ARG A 709 -3.33 4.09 29.04
C ARG A 709 -2.01 3.48 29.52
N ASP A 710 -1.07 4.29 30.02
CA ASP A 710 0.29 3.86 30.38
C ASP A 710 1.00 3.09 29.25
N ILE A 711 0.91 3.64 28.03
CA ILE A 711 1.53 3.07 26.82
C ILE A 711 2.71 3.95 26.40
N LEU A 712 3.86 3.33 26.12
CA LEU A 712 5.00 4.01 25.53
C LEU A 712 5.11 3.74 24.03
N ASP A 713 5.63 4.71 23.27
CA ASP A 713 6.14 4.50 21.90
C ASP A 713 7.03 3.25 21.85
N GLY A 714 6.73 2.35 20.91
CA GLY A 714 7.41 1.06 20.74
C GLY A 714 6.87 -0.10 21.59
N ASP A 715 5.94 0.14 22.52
CA ASP A 715 5.28 -0.94 23.27
C ASP A 715 4.39 -1.79 22.36
N TRP A 716 4.26 -3.08 22.66
CA TRP A 716 3.18 -3.86 22.09
C TRP A 716 1.87 -3.49 22.79
N ILE A 717 0.81 -3.34 22.00
CA ILE A 717 -0.53 -3.08 22.48
C ILE A 717 -1.49 -4.14 21.94
N ARG A 718 -2.51 -4.45 22.73
CA ARG A 718 -3.66 -5.24 22.29
C ARG A 718 -4.77 -4.30 21.90
N VAL A 719 -5.23 -4.39 20.67
CA VAL A 719 -6.44 -3.73 20.18
C VAL A 719 -7.57 -4.75 20.26
N ARG A 720 -8.67 -4.40 20.92
CA ARG A 720 -9.85 -5.25 21.06
C ARG A 720 -11.08 -4.56 20.49
N THR A 721 -11.94 -5.33 19.84
CA THR A 721 -13.25 -4.90 19.38
C THR A 721 -14.31 -5.89 19.87
N ARG A 722 -15.57 -5.69 19.49
CA ARG A 722 -16.63 -6.70 19.71
C ARG A 722 -16.40 -7.98 18.91
N HIS A 723 -15.60 -7.92 17.84
CA HIS A 723 -15.40 -9.03 16.90
C HIS A 723 -14.14 -9.85 17.21
N GLY A 724 -13.06 -9.20 17.68
CA GLY A 724 -11.81 -9.90 17.95
C GLY A 724 -10.76 -9.06 18.66
N GLN A 725 -9.53 -9.58 18.65
CA GLN A 725 -8.35 -8.87 19.17
C GLN A 725 -7.12 -9.15 18.32
N ALA A 726 -6.20 -8.18 18.27
CA ALA A 726 -4.94 -8.29 17.54
C ALA A 726 -3.87 -7.39 18.19
N ARG A 727 -2.60 -7.69 17.88
CA ARG A 727 -1.41 -7.07 18.48
C ARG A 727 -0.70 -6.15 17.51
N PHE A 728 -0.32 -4.97 17.97
CA PHE A 728 0.40 -3.95 17.20
C PHE A 728 1.49 -3.30 18.05
N VAL A 729 2.53 -2.77 17.42
CA VAL A 729 3.49 -1.88 18.07
C VAL A 729 2.91 -0.46 18.07
N ALA A 730 2.79 0.14 19.25
CA ALA A 730 2.33 1.51 19.41
C ALA A 730 3.34 2.48 18.80
N LYS A 731 2.85 3.41 17.99
CA LYS A 731 3.60 4.56 17.48
C LYS A 731 2.91 5.84 17.91
N LEU A 732 3.62 6.69 18.64
CA LEU A 732 3.08 7.96 19.07
C LEU A 732 3.14 8.96 17.93
N THR A 733 1.97 9.41 17.48
CA THR A 733 1.82 10.39 16.41
C THR A 733 1.25 11.68 16.99
N PRO A 734 2.07 12.75 17.13
CA PRO A 734 1.58 14.06 17.56
C PRO A 734 0.46 14.55 16.63
N GLN A 735 -0.50 15.31 17.18
CA GLN A 735 -1.66 15.87 16.45
C GLN A 735 -2.69 14.83 15.95
N LEU A 736 -2.50 13.54 16.24
CA LEU A 736 -3.59 12.57 16.12
C LEU A 736 -4.60 12.80 17.26
N ALA A 737 -5.89 12.61 17.00
CA ALA A 737 -6.93 12.75 18.01
C ALA A 737 -6.83 11.68 19.11
N ASP A 738 -7.17 12.05 20.35
CA ASP A 738 -7.10 11.16 21.53
C ASP A 738 -8.15 10.03 21.51
N ASP A 739 -9.17 10.12 20.66
CA ASP A 739 -10.21 9.11 20.47
C ASP A 739 -9.94 8.18 19.28
N LEU A 740 -8.77 8.28 18.62
CA LEU A 740 -8.47 7.60 17.37
C LEU A 740 -7.24 6.67 17.46
N VAL A 741 -7.41 5.45 16.96
CA VAL A 741 -6.34 4.45 16.75
C VAL A 741 -6.26 4.13 15.27
N VAL A 742 -5.09 4.29 14.65
CA VAL A 742 -4.90 3.95 13.23
C VAL A 742 -3.92 2.79 13.10
N ALA A 743 -4.43 1.61 12.74
CA ALA A 743 -3.63 0.40 12.64
C ALA A 743 -3.33 -0.02 11.20
N GLU A 744 -2.16 -0.63 10.98
CA GLU A 744 -1.81 -1.22 9.69
C GLU A 744 -2.52 -2.56 9.46
N PHE A 745 -2.88 -2.85 8.21
CA PHE A 745 -3.52 -4.12 7.83
C PHE A 745 -2.60 -4.99 6.96
N GLY A 746 -2.98 -6.25 6.73
CA GLY A 746 -2.29 -7.14 5.78
C GLY A 746 -1.19 -8.02 6.38
N TRP A 747 -1.12 -8.18 7.71
CA TRP A 747 -0.03 -8.88 8.39
C TRP A 747 -0.36 -10.36 8.62
N TRP A 748 0.49 -11.23 8.07
CA TRP A 748 0.41 -12.71 8.20
C TRP A 748 1.76 -13.39 7.90
N GLN A 749 2.51 -12.81 6.95
CA GLN A 749 3.66 -13.46 6.32
C GLN A 749 4.92 -13.41 7.19
N ALA A 750 5.65 -14.53 7.22
CA ALA A 750 7.00 -14.64 7.80
C ALA A 750 8.06 -13.92 6.95
N CYS A 751 9.18 -13.62 7.58
CA CYS A 751 10.45 -13.26 6.94
C CYS A 751 11.57 -13.93 7.76
N PRO A 752 11.87 -15.21 7.49
CA PRO A 752 12.83 -16.00 8.28
C PRO A 752 14.18 -15.30 8.42
N GLU A 753 14.68 -14.69 7.35
CA GLU A 753 15.97 -13.98 7.29
C GLU A 753 16.09 -12.82 8.29
N LEU A 754 14.97 -12.32 8.83
CA LEU A 754 14.94 -11.30 9.88
C LEU A 754 14.37 -11.81 11.21
N ASP A 755 14.33 -13.14 11.36
CA ASP A 755 13.81 -13.84 12.54
C ASP A 755 12.39 -13.32 12.88
N ARG A 756 11.56 -13.26 11.83
CA ARG A 756 10.14 -12.89 11.89
C ARG A 756 9.29 -14.07 11.46
N GLU A 757 8.50 -14.58 12.38
CA GLU A 757 7.59 -15.70 12.14
C GLU A 757 6.28 -15.24 11.48
N ALA A 758 5.58 -16.19 10.87
CA ALA A 758 4.22 -15.99 10.39
C ALA A 758 3.28 -15.81 11.58
N THR A 759 2.19 -15.07 11.38
CA THR A 759 1.21 -14.79 12.44
C THR A 759 -0.14 -15.41 12.10
N PRO A 760 -0.88 -15.92 13.09
CA PRO A 760 -2.20 -16.50 12.86
C PRO A 760 -3.19 -15.44 12.35
N VAL A 761 -4.15 -15.87 11.54
CA VAL A 761 -5.17 -15.00 10.93
C VAL A 761 -6.11 -14.39 11.97
N ALA A 762 -6.37 -15.09 13.07
CA ALA A 762 -7.24 -14.65 14.17
C ALA A 762 -6.70 -15.11 15.53
N GLY A 763 -7.32 -14.62 16.62
CA GLY A 763 -6.99 -14.99 17.99
C GLY A 763 -5.94 -14.09 18.68
N PRO A 764 -5.59 -14.39 19.95
CA PRO A 764 -4.80 -13.48 20.81
C PRO A 764 -3.41 -13.09 20.28
N GLN A 765 -2.81 -13.96 19.47
CA GLN A 765 -1.48 -13.73 18.88
C GLN A 765 -1.54 -13.18 17.45
N SER A 766 -2.75 -12.93 16.94
CA SER A 766 -2.92 -12.38 15.60
C SER A 766 -2.38 -10.95 15.53
N ARG A 767 -1.89 -10.63 14.34
CA ARG A 767 -1.48 -9.28 13.94
C ARG A 767 -2.36 -8.76 12.80
N ASN A 768 -3.47 -9.46 12.53
CA ASN A 768 -4.35 -9.20 11.41
C ASN A 768 -5.42 -8.18 11.80
N PHE A 769 -5.31 -6.95 11.31
CA PHE A 769 -6.34 -5.90 11.46
C PHE A 769 -7.74 -6.41 11.08
N ASN A 770 -7.83 -7.20 10.02
CA ASN A 770 -9.10 -7.65 9.48
C ASN A 770 -9.89 -8.56 10.44
N SER A 771 -9.20 -9.20 11.39
CA SER A 771 -9.84 -9.97 12.47
C SER A 771 -10.53 -9.10 13.54
N LEU A 772 -10.37 -7.77 13.47
CA LEU A 772 -10.99 -6.81 14.38
C LEU A 772 -12.31 -6.24 13.84
N VAL A 773 -12.59 -6.40 12.54
CA VAL A 773 -13.69 -5.73 11.85
C VAL A 773 -14.69 -6.75 11.29
N SER A 774 -15.97 -6.36 11.30
CA SER A 774 -17.06 -7.17 10.78
C SER A 774 -17.80 -6.46 9.65
N ALA A 775 -18.36 -7.23 8.71
CA ALA A 775 -19.24 -6.76 7.64
C ALA A 775 -20.73 -6.96 7.96
N GLU A 776 -21.09 -7.25 9.21
CA GLU A 776 -22.49 -7.35 9.65
C GLU A 776 -23.31 -6.09 9.34
N ASP A 777 -22.71 -4.92 9.55
CA ASP A 777 -23.28 -3.64 9.18
C ASP A 777 -22.50 -3.11 7.97
N CYS A 778 -23.21 -2.76 6.89
CA CYS A 778 -22.60 -2.27 5.65
C CYS A 778 -23.44 -1.18 4.98
N ASP A 779 -22.84 -0.47 4.03
CA ASP A 779 -23.55 0.52 3.22
C ASP A 779 -24.62 -0.16 2.35
N PRO A 780 -25.88 0.31 2.38
CA PRO A 780 -27.01 -0.37 1.76
C PRO A 780 -27.02 -0.31 0.23
N VAL A 781 -26.10 0.43 -0.40
CA VAL A 781 -25.92 0.47 -1.85
C VAL A 781 -24.65 -0.26 -2.23
N SER A 782 -23.51 0.15 -1.66
CA SER A 782 -22.20 -0.34 -2.07
C SER A 782 -21.76 -1.63 -1.37
N GLY A 783 -22.40 -1.99 -0.26
CA GLY A 783 -21.93 -3.05 0.64
C GLY A 783 -20.68 -2.66 1.43
N SER A 784 -20.28 -1.39 1.46
CA SER A 784 -19.08 -0.94 2.16
C SER A 784 -19.08 -1.23 3.65
N VAL A 785 -17.90 -1.54 4.17
CA VAL A 785 -17.70 -2.05 5.52
C VAL A 785 -16.87 -1.08 6.35
N ALA A 786 -17.04 -1.11 7.68
CA ALA A 786 -16.44 -0.16 8.62
C ALA A 786 -14.94 -0.38 8.89
N HIS A 787 -14.10 -0.60 7.87
CA HIS A 787 -12.64 -0.73 8.03
C HIS A 787 -11.94 0.52 8.57
N ARG A 788 -12.61 1.67 8.55
CA ARG A 788 -12.04 2.95 9.00
C ARG A 788 -12.80 3.64 10.13
N SER A 789 -13.91 3.06 10.60
CA SER A 789 -14.78 3.63 11.64
C SER A 789 -15.33 2.56 12.57
N PHE A 790 -14.58 1.46 12.79
CA PHE A 790 -14.96 0.44 13.76
C PHE A 790 -14.71 0.97 15.18
N ARG A 791 -15.30 0.33 16.19
CA ARG A 791 -15.12 0.73 17.59
C ARG A 791 -14.18 -0.21 18.32
N CYS A 792 -13.21 0.33 19.05
CA CYS A 792 -12.21 -0.46 19.75
C CYS A 792 -11.90 0.05 21.17
N ASP A 793 -11.13 -0.77 21.86
CA ASP A 793 -10.39 -0.40 23.06
C ASP A 793 -8.94 -0.87 22.93
N ILE A 794 -8.03 -0.21 23.63
CA ILE A 794 -6.60 -0.57 23.64
C ILE A 794 -6.05 -0.70 25.05
N GLU A 795 -5.06 -1.56 25.19
CA GLU A 795 -4.25 -1.68 26.40
C GLU A 795 -2.82 -2.07 26.03
N ARG A 796 -1.89 -1.76 26.93
CA ARG A 796 -0.54 -2.30 26.85
C ARG A 796 -0.60 -3.82 26.92
N ASP A 797 0.09 -4.48 26.00
CA ASP A 797 0.16 -5.93 26.00
C ASP A 797 1.02 -6.41 27.19
N PRO A 798 0.52 -7.30 28.06
CA PRO A 798 1.31 -7.85 29.17
C PRO A 798 2.58 -8.59 28.73
N ALA A 799 2.62 -9.08 27.48
CA ALA A 799 3.82 -9.68 26.88
C ALA A 799 4.83 -8.64 26.35
N THR A 800 4.57 -7.34 26.53
CA THR A 800 5.53 -6.29 26.19
C THR A 800 6.71 -6.37 27.12
N GLU A 801 7.88 -6.68 26.56
CA GLU A 801 9.13 -6.68 27.30
C GLU A 801 9.42 -5.29 27.89
N PRO A 802 9.92 -5.20 29.14
CA PRO A 802 10.33 -3.93 29.72
C PRO A 802 11.47 -3.32 28.90
N ARG A 803 11.22 -2.18 28.26
CA ARG A 803 12.24 -1.40 27.54
C ARG A 803 12.42 -0.05 28.21
N TRP A 804 13.65 0.47 28.19
CA TRP A 804 13.94 1.83 28.66
C TRP A 804 14.24 2.74 27.46
N ARG A 805 13.96 4.03 27.63
CA ARG A 805 14.29 5.05 26.63
C ARG A 805 15.61 5.73 26.94
N GLY A 806 16.36 6.06 25.89
CA GLY A 806 17.63 6.75 26.03
C GLY A 806 18.66 5.91 26.76
N TRP A 807 19.41 6.55 27.65
CA TRP A 807 20.55 5.97 28.33
C TRP A 807 20.17 5.46 29.72
N ARG A 808 20.61 4.25 30.06
CA ARG A 808 20.49 3.66 31.39
C ARG A 808 21.87 3.24 31.88
N ALA A 809 22.13 3.44 33.18
CA ALA A 809 23.41 3.10 33.79
C ALA A 809 23.54 1.58 34.03
N PHE A 810 24.68 1.03 33.65
CA PHE A 810 25.08 -0.37 33.85
C PHE A 810 26.44 -0.43 34.53
N ARG A 811 26.58 -1.35 35.47
CA ARG A 811 27.84 -1.73 36.08
C ARG A 811 28.51 -2.82 35.25
N VAL A 812 29.80 -2.68 35.01
CA VAL A 812 30.64 -3.76 34.49
C VAL A 812 30.75 -4.82 35.59
N SER A 813 30.04 -5.94 35.45
CA SER A 813 30.05 -7.00 36.46
C SER A 813 31.22 -7.95 36.30
N ARG A 814 31.69 -8.17 35.06
CA ARG A 814 32.83 -9.05 34.77
C ARG A 814 33.52 -8.64 33.47
N LEU A 815 34.85 -8.78 33.46
CA LEU A 815 35.69 -8.76 32.26
C LEU A 815 36.33 -10.13 32.07
N HIS A 816 36.31 -10.65 30.85
CA HIS A 816 36.90 -11.95 30.51
C HIS A 816 37.74 -11.86 29.23
N PRO A 817 39.05 -12.17 29.28
CA PRO A 817 39.87 -12.26 28.06
C PRO A 817 39.40 -13.43 27.19
N GLU A 818 39.01 -13.16 25.94
CA GLU A 818 38.56 -14.19 24.98
C GLU A 818 39.69 -14.62 24.03
N ALA A 819 40.58 -13.69 23.70
CA ALA A 819 41.76 -13.88 22.87
C ALA A 819 42.71 -12.69 23.08
N ARG A 820 43.91 -12.73 22.49
CA ARG A 820 44.86 -11.62 22.56
C ARG A 820 44.24 -10.34 21.99
N GLY A 821 44.04 -9.35 22.87
CA GLY A 821 43.43 -8.07 22.50
C GLY A 821 41.93 -8.14 22.26
N VAL A 822 41.22 -9.13 22.82
CA VAL A 822 39.75 -9.21 22.83
C VAL A 822 39.28 -9.46 24.25
N VAL A 823 38.39 -8.61 24.75
CA VAL A 823 37.79 -8.75 26.08
C VAL A 823 36.27 -8.80 25.96
N SER A 824 35.66 -9.82 26.57
CA SER A 824 34.24 -9.90 26.86
C SER A 824 33.89 -9.04 28.07
N VAL A 825 32.86 -8.20 27.93
CA VAL A 825 32.36 -7.29 28.95
C VAL A 825 30.94 -7.70 29.33
N HIS A 826 30.72 -8.04 30.60
CA HIS A 826 29.40 -8.33 31.15
C HIS A 826 28.87 -7.11 31.89
N LEU A 827 27.60 -6.80 31.64
CA LEU A 827 26.96 -5.54 32.01
C LEU A 827 25.65 -5.84 32.74
N GLU A 828 25.51 -5.31 33.95
CA GLU A 828 24.30 -5.43 34.79
C GLU A 828 23.72 -4.06 35.11
N PRO A 829 22.38 -3.87 35.13
CA PRO A 829 21.77 -2.59 35.43
C PRO A 829 22.08 -2.18 36.88
N VAL A 830 22.51 -0.93 37.10
CA VAL A 830 22.88 -0.44 38.44
C VAL A 830 21.72 -0.51 39.43
N GLU A 831 20.52 -0.18 38.95
CA GLU A 831 19.28 -0.19 39.72
C GLU A 831 18.64 -1.59 39.84
N GLY A 832 19.28 -2.61 39.26
CA GLY A 832 18.71 -3.95 39.16
C GLY A 832 17.53 -4.05 38.18
N GLY A 833 16.70 -5.09 38.36
CA GLY A 833 15.55 -5.38 37.50
C GLY A 833 15.86 -6.28 36.30
N VAL A 834 14.81 -6.63 35.56
CA VAL A 834 14.90 -7.46 34.35
C VAL A 834 15.25 -6.60 33.13
N LEU A 835 15.93 -7.22 32.17
CA LEU A 835 16.30 -6.64 30.89
C LEU A 835 15.49 -7.29 29.76
N PRO A 836 15.18 -6.56 28.68
CA PRO A 836 14.52 -7.13 27.52
C PRO A 836 15.42 -8.15 26.82
N ASP A 837 14.81 -9.15 26.20
CA ASP A 837 15.51 -10.05 25.30
C ASP A 837 15.84 -9.35 23.97
N TYR A 838 16.59 -10.03 23.12
CA TYR A 838 17.03 -9.50 21.83
C TYR A 838 17.01 -10.59 20.77
N ARG A 839 17.21 -10.22 19.51
CA ARG A 839 17.39 -11.18 18.42
C ARG A 839 18.86 -11.39 18.10
N PRO A 840 19.27 -12.60 17.70
CA PRO A 840 20.65 -12.86 17.28
C PRO A 840 21.11 -11.85 16.23
N GLY A 841 22.31 -11.28 16.45
CA GLY A 841 22.89 -10.25 15.59
C GLY A 841 22.61 -8.79 16.00
N GLN A 842 21.66 -8.55 16.90
CA GLN A 842 21.43 -7.21 17.45
C GLN A 842 22.61 -6.72 18.31
N HIS A 843 22.70 -5.40 18.46
CA HIS A 843 23.74 -4.73 19.21
C HIS A 843 23.15 -3.80 20.28
N ILE A 844 24.02 -3.41 21.21
CA ILE A 844 23.77 -2.30 22.14
C ILE A 844 24.68 -1.13 21.80
N GLU A 845 24.18 0.08 22.01
CA GLU A 845 25.03 1.28 22.06
C GLU A 845 25.54 1.45 23.50
N ILE A 846 26.86 1.57 23.65
CA ILE A 846 27.54 1.88 24.90
C ILE A 846 28.14 3.28 24.84
N ARG A 847 27.92 4.07 25.89
CA ARG A 847 28.55 5.36 26.11
C ARG A 847 29.49 5.26 27.31
N VAL A 848 30.75 5.60 27.07
CA VAL A 848 31.82 5.61 28.07
C VAL A 848 32.40 7.01 28.21
N ARG A 849 32.88 7.35 29.42
CA ARG A 849 33.53 8.63 29.69
C ARG A 849 35.04 8.46 29.63
N ILE A 850 35.70 9.13 28.68
CA ILE A 850 37.15 9.08 28.47
C ILE A 850 37.69 10.50 28.68
N GLY A 851 38.27 10.76 29.85
CA GLY A 851 38.63 12.12 30.26
C GLY A 851 37.39 12.97 30.53
N SER A 852 37.30 14.15 29.89
CA SER A 852 36.13 15.04 29.96
C SER A 852 35.04 14.72 28.91
N GLU A 853 35.33 13.87 27.93
CA GLU A 853 34.43 13.57 26.81
C GLU A 853 33.62 12.29 27.02
N SER A 854 32.37 12.29 26.56
CA SER A 854 31.56 11.07 26.43
C SER A 854 31.61 10.57 25.00
N VAL A 855 31.97 9.31 24.81
CA VAL A 855 32.11 8.69 23.48
C VAL A 855 31.21 7.46 23.38
N THR A 856 30.46 7.35 22.28
CA THR A 856 29.50 6.26 22.04
C THR A 856 29.99 5.30 20.96
N ARG A 857 29.82 3.99 21.16
CA ARG A 857 30.03 2.95 20.14
C ARG A 857 28.95 1.87 20.22
N SER A 858 28.77 1.13 19.13
CA SER A 858 27.88 -0.02 19.07
C SER A 858 28.68 -1.32 19.09
N TYR A 859 28.21 -2.31 19.84
CA TYR A 859 28.79 -3.65 19.90
C TYR A 859 27.70 -4.70 19.87
N SER A 860 27.87 -5.73 19.03
CA SER A 860 27.00 -6.89 18.98
C SER A 860 26.88 -7.55 20.35
N LEU A 861 25.66 -7.94 20.70
CA LEU A 861 25.43 -8.77 21.86
C LEU A 861 25.98 -10.18 21.61
N THR A 862 26.63 -10.73 22.63
CA THR A 862 26.98 -12.15 22.73
C THR A 862 26.11 -12.80 23.79
N GLY A 863 25.89 -14.11 23.71
CA GLY A 863 24.93 -14.79 24.57
C GLY A 863 23.66 -15.24 23.85
N PRO A 864 22.89 -16.15 24.48
CA PRO A 864 21.58 -16.57 24.00
C PRO A 864 20.61 -15.38 23.93
N ALA A 865 19.81 -15.35 22.86
CA ALA A 865 18.83 -14.31 22.55
C ALA A 865 17.66 -14.23 23.54
N ASN A 866 17.19 -15.40 24.02
CA ASN A 866 16.10 -15.50 24.99
C ASN A 866 16.63 -16.04 26.32
N VAL A 867 16.51 -15.28 27.40
CA VAL A 867 16.89 -15.72 28.75
C VAL A 867 15.77 -15.37 29.73
N PRO A 868 15.09 -16.37 30.34
CA PRO A 868 14.05 -16.13 31.33
C PRO A 868 14.56 -15.21 32.47
N GLY A 869 13.91 -14.07 32.64
CA GLY A 869 14.27 -13.10 33.68
C GLY A 869 15.65 -12.48 33.51
N ARG A 870 16.13 -12.30 32.27
CA ARG A 870 17.44 -11.72 31.93
C ARG A 870 17.84 -10.55 32.84
N ARG A 871 19.07 -10.59 33.36
CA ARG A 871 19.64 -9.53 34.23
C ARG A 871 20.95 -8.92 33.75
N SER A 872 21.53 -9.47 32.68
CA SER A 872 22.80 -8.99 32.14
C SER A 872 22.84 -9.04 30.62
N TYR A 873 23.66 -8.18 30.04
CA TYR A 873 24.12 -8.27 28.66
C TYR A 873 25.61 -8.59 28.61
N ALA A 874 26.05 -9.18 27.50
CA ALA A 874 27.46 -9.40 27.22
C ALA A 874 27.79 -8.89 25.82
N ILE A 875 28.98 -8.31 25.66
CA ILE A 875 29.58 -7.90 24.39
C ILE A 875 31.03 -8.34 24.37
N ALA A 876 31.65 -8.44 23.19
CA ALA A 876 33.10 -8.66 23.11
C ALA A 876 33.76 -7.62 22.21
N VAL A 877 34.85 -7.05 22.72
CA VAL A 877 35.47 -5.85 22.14
C VAL A 877 36.93 -6.12 21.84
N ARG A 878 37.26 -6.06 20.54
CA ARG A 878 38.65 -6.09 20.09
C ARG A 878 39.33 -4.74 20.32
N HIS A 879 40.55 -4.76 20.82
CA HIS A 879 41.45 -3.62 20.83
C HIS A 879 41.81 -3.23 19.39
N GLN A 880 41.19 -2.15 18.91
CA GLN A 880 41.40 -1.69 17.54
C GLN A 880 42.72 -0.92 17.44
N THR A 881 43.64 -1.44 16.65
CA THR A 881 44.92 -0.82 16.31
C THR A 881 45.12 -0.88 14.80
N GLY A 882 45.69 0.15 14.18
CA GLY A 882 45.96 0.17 12.74
C GLY A 882 46.93 1.26 12.34
N LEU A 883 47.10 1.45 11.02
CA LEU A 883 47.85 2.55 10.42
C LEU A 883 46.86 3.45 9.67
N GLY A 884 46.99 4.77 9.80
CA GLY A 884 46.26 5.78 9.05
C GLY A 884 46.66 5.80 7.58
N ALA A 885 45.93 6.57 6.77
CA ALA A 885 46.22 6.71 5.33
C ALA A 885 47.62 7.31 5.05
N ASP A 886 48.19 8.01 6.02
CA ASP A 886 49.53 8.59 6.05
C ASP A 886 50.59 7.66 6.69
N GLY A 887 50.20 6.42 7.04
CA GLY A 887 51.06 5.46 7.72
C GLY A 887 51.22 5.69 9.23
N THR A 888 50.50 6.64 9.84
CA THR A 888 50.59 6.89 11.29
C THR A 888 49.86 5.80 12.09
N PRO A 889 50.46 5.20 13.12
CA PRO A 889 49.76 4.27 13.99
C PRO A 889 48.58 4.95 14.71
N PHE A 890 47.41 4.31 14.69
CA PHE A 890 46.25 4.77 15.46
C PHE A 890 45.71 3.65 16.36
N GLU A 891 45.13 4.05 17.49
CA GLU A 891 44.37 3.19 18.38
C GLU A 891 42.94 3.69 18.52
N GLY A 892 41.96 2.77 18.50
CA GLY A 892 40.56 3.12 18.68
C GLY A 892 40.30 3.59 20.11
N ARG A 893 39.85 4.84 20.29
CA ARG A 893 39.66 5.46 21.62
C ARG A 893 38.85 4.60 22.60
N VAL A 894 37.65 4.17 22.20
CA VAL A 894 36.74 3.38 23.07
C VAL A 894 37.23 1.95 23.26
N SER A 895 37.69 1.28 22.19
CA SER A 895 38.23 -0.08 22.30
C SER A 895 39.46 -0.15 23.20
N SER A 896 40.31 0.89 23.19
CA SER A 896 41.49 1.00 24.06
C SER A 896 41.10 1.20 25.51
N HIS A 897 40.13 2.09 25.76
CA HIS A 897 39.57 2.28 27.10
C HIS A 897 38.98 0.97 27.64
N ILE A 898 38.16 0.26 26.87
CA ILE A 898 37.57 -1.02 27.27
C ILE A 898 38.63 -2.09 27.55
N ASN A 899 39.66 -2.22 26.69
CA ASN A 899 40.65 -3.28 26.85
C ASN A 899 41.72 -2.99 27.92
N ARG A 900 42.03 -1.71 28.21
CA ARG A 900 43.17 -1.34 29.09
C ARG A 900 42.75 -0.67 30.39
N GLN A 901 41.64 0.07 30.41
CA GLN A 901 41.28 0.97 31.52
C GLN A 901 40.00 0.57 32.25
N LEU A 902 39.02 -0.01 31.56
CA LEU A 902 37.77 -0.45 32.16
C LEU A 902 38.04 -1.56 33.21
N ARG A 903 37.33 -1.51 34.34
CA ARG A 903 37.44 -2.46 35.46
C ARG A 903 36.05 -2.94 35.90
N PRO A 904 35.93 -4.14 36.50
CA PRO A 904 34.70 -4.52 37.20
C PRO A 904 34.34 -3.47 38.25
N GLY A 905 33.06 -3.07 38.29
CA GLY A 905 32.56 -1.98 39.13
C GLY A 905 32.36 -0.65 38.41
N ASP A 906 33.03 -0.42 37.28
CA ASP A 906 32.85 0.81 36.50
C ASP A 906 31.43 0.94 35.95
N ILE A 907 30.95 2.18 35.82
CA ILE A 907 29.62 2.50 35.29
C ILE A 907 29.73 2.98 33.85
N VAL A 908 28.91 2.40 32.99
CA VAL A 908 28.73 2.77 31.58
C VAL A 908 27.25 2.96 31.29
N ASP A 909 26.93 3.73 30.26
CA ASP A 909 25.53 3.94 29.87
C ASP A 909 25.19 3.13 28.63
N LEU A 910 24.04 2.45 28.64
CA LEU A 910 23.53 1.67 27.52
C LEU A 910 22.21 2.20 26.99
N LYS A 911 21.98 2.04 25.69
CA LYS A 911 20.64 1.98 25.10
C LYS A 911 20.15 0.53 24.99
N ALA A 912 18.83 0.35 24.93
CA ALA A 912 18.21 -0.96 24.77
C ALA A 912 18.66 -1.64 23.45
N PRO A 913 18.68 -2.99 23.39
CA PRO A 913 19.07 -3.72 22.19
C PRO A 913 18.34 -3.27 20.93
N SER A 914 19.08 -3.11 19.84
CA SER A 914 18.56 -2.66 18.54
C SER A 914 19.40 -3.22 17.38
N GLY A 915 19.05 -2.86 16.14
CA GLY A 915 19.79 -3.26 14.94
C GLY A 915 18.94 -4.06 13.95
N SER A 916 19.29 -3.91 12.67
CA SER A 916 18.61 -4.53 11.52
C SER A 916 19.35 -5.73 10.92
N PHE A 917 20.60 -5.96 11.35
CA PHE A 917 21.31 -7.22 11.10
C PHE A 917 20.84 -8.26 12.11
N VAL A 918 19.92 -9.11 11.66
CA VAL A 918 19.33 -10.17 12.47
C VAL A 918 19.62 -11.49 11.80
N LEU A 919 19.90 -12.52 12.60
CA LEU A 919 20.17 -13.87 12.12
C LEU A 919 18.96 -14.78 12.38
N PRO A 920 18.59 -15.64 11.41
CA PRO A 920 17.43 -16.52 11.50
C PRO A 920 17.65 -17.63 12.51
N ARG A 921 16.81 -17.74 13.56
CA ARG A 921 16.79 -18.93 14.43
C ARG A 921 16.17 -20.15 13.76
N ARG A 922 15.40 -19.92 12.70
CA ARG A 922 14.85 -20.96 11.82
C ARG A 922 15.05 -20.54 10.39
N SER A 923 15.69 -21.39 9.59
CA SER A 923 15.91 -21.12 8.18
C SER A 923 15.55 -22.35 7.33
N PRO A 924 14.68 -22.22 6.33
CA PRO A 924 14.42 -23.29 5.38
C PRO A 924 15.58 -23.47 4.37
N GLN A 925 16.46 -22.47 4.24
CA GLN A 925 17.68 -22.54 3.41
C GLN A 925 18.94 -22.75 4.28
N PRO A 926 20.02 -23.32 3.71
CA PRO A 926 21.32 -23.35 4.39
C PRO A 926 21.83 -21.94 4.72
N LEU A 927 22.66 -21.83 5.75
CA LEU A 927 23.26 -20.56 6.17
C LEU A 927 24.77 -20.59 5.92
N ILE A 928 25.31 -19.50 5.36
CA ILE A 928 26.74 -19.28 5.23
C ILE A 928 27.12 -18.06 6.05
N PHE A 929 28.03 -18.23 7.00
CA PHE A 929 28.56 -17.15 7.82
C PHE A 929 30.00 -16.85 7.43
N LEU A 930 30.30 -15.57 7.25
CA LEU A 930 31.66 -15.06 7.09
C LEU A 930 32.00 -14.19 8.29
N ALA A 931 32.93 -14.66 9.12
CA ALA A 931 33.41 -13.94 10.29
C ALA A 931 34.88 -13.54 10.10
N GLY A 932 35.22 -12.28 10.39
CA GLY A 932 36.61 -11.82 10.47
C GLY A 932 36.94 -11.29 11.87
N GLY A 933 37.86 -11.96 12.58
CA GLY A 933 38.27 -11.59 13.94
C GLY A 933 37.08 -11.49 14.90
N ILE A 934 36.83 -10.30 15.48
CA ILE A 934 35.71 -10.12 16.42
C ILE A 934 34.34 -10.01 15.74
N GLY A 935 34.30 -10.01 14.41
CA GLY A 935 33.07 -10.10 13.63
C GLY A 935 32.32 -11.42 13.83
N ILE A 936 32.87 -12.38 14.58
CA ILE A 936 32.20 -13.62 15.00
C ILE A 936 31.04 -13.38 15.99
N THR A 937 31.01 -12.23 16.68
CA THR A 937 30.09 -11.97 17.78
C THR A 937 28.58 -12.10 17.45
N PRO A 938 28.07 -11.62 16.30
CA PRO A 938 26.68 -11.89 15.90
C PRO A 938 26.38 -13.39 15.78
N PHE A 939 27.30 -14.16 15.19
CA PHE A 939 27.12 -15.58 14.94
C PHE A 939 27.17 -16.39 16.24
N MET A 940 28.03 -16.02 17.20
CA MET A 940 27.99 -16.62 18.55
C MET A 940 26.62 -16.47 19.19
N SER A 941 25.99 -15.29 19.05
CA SER A 941 24.64 -15.09 19.58
C SER A 941 23.62 -16.05 18.96
N LEU A 942 23.68 -16.29 17.64
CA LEU A 942 22.80 -17.28 17.02
C LEU A 942 23.13 -18.69 17.49
N LEU A 943 24.41 -19.08 17.43
CA LEU A 943 24.88 -20.41 17.82
C LEU A 943 24.58 -20.72 19.29
N GLU A 944 24.38 -19.72 20.16
CA GLU A 944 23.95 -19.92 21.56
C GLU A 944 22.44 -19.90 21.74
N SER A 945 21.70 -19.44 20.73
CA SER A 945 20.24 -19.35 20.75
C SER A 945 19.52 -20.56 20.14
N LEU A 946 20.24 -21.40 19.38
CA LEU A 946 19.66 -22.61 18.78
C LEU A 946 19.49 -23.71 19.85
N PRO A 947 18.43 -24.53 19.81
CA PRO A 947 18.30 -25.70 20.68
C PRO A 947 19.37 -26.76 20.36
N ASP A 948 19.65 -27.66 21.30
CA ASP A 948 20.55 -28.80 21.04
C ASP A 948 19.93 -29.73 19.98
N GLY A 949 20.77 -30.24 19.07
CA GLY A 949 20.31 -31.08 17.95
C GLY A 949 19.60 -30.31 16.83
N ASP A 950 19.62 -28.97 16.83
CA ASP A 950 19.03 -28.19 15.74
C ASP A 950 19.62 -28.61 14.38
N PRO A 951 18.77 -28.94 13.38
CA PRO A 951 19.21 -29.52 12.12
C PRO A 951 19.64 -28.48 11.08
N THR A 952 19.61 -27.17 11.41
CA THR A 952 19.92 -26.12 10.45
C THR A 952 21.34 -26.28 9.93
N GLU A 953 21.49 -26.42 8.61
CA GLU A 953 22.79 -26.53 7.95
C GLU A 953 23.48 -25.15 7.94
N ILE A 954 24.58 -25.04 8.68
CA ILE A 954 25.34 -23.80 8.87
C ILE A 954 26.79 -24.03 8.48
N ARG A 955 27.31 -23.23 7.54
CA ARG A 955 28.72 -23.20 7.17
C ARG A 955 29.35 -21.88 7.63
N LEU A 956 30.20 -21.93 8.65
CA LEU A 956 30.93 -20.78 9.17
C LEU A 956 32.37 -20.76 8.65
N TYR A 957 32.73 -19.76 7.86
CA TYR A 957 34.10 -19.43 7.49
C TYR A 957 34.65 -18.37 8.45
N TYR A 958 35.63 -18.75 9.27
CA TYR A 958 36.15 -17.88 10.32
C TYR A 958 37.62 -17.51 10.09
N GLY A 959 37.87 -16.26 9.70
CA GLY A 959 39.21 -15.71 9.47
C GLY A 959 39.79 -15.07 10.74
N ASN A 960 40.99 -15.50 11.12
CA ASN A 960 41.78 -14.95 12.22
C ASN A 960 43.24 -14.75 11.77
N ARG A 961 44.00 -13.97 12.55
CA ARG A 961 45.43 -13.79 12.26
C ARG A 961 46.22 -15.08 12.53
N ASN A 962 45.99 -15.70 13.69
CA ASN A 962 46.56 -16.97 14.15
C ASN A 962 45.89 -17.42 15.46
N GLY A 963 46.40 -18.48 16.08
CA GLY A 963 45.86 -19.04 17.32
C GLY A 963 45.70 -18.04 18.47
N ASP A 964 46.63 -17.07 18.63
CA ASP A 964 46.56 -16.04 19.68
C ASP A 964 45.31 -15.15 19.57
N PHE A 965 44.80 -14.95 18.35
CA PHE A 965 43.69 -14.03 18.05
C PHE A 965 42.34 -14.74 17.80
N HIS A 966 42.28 -16.06 17.95
CA HIS A 966 41.08 -16.86 17.72
C HIS A 966 40.10 -16.75 18.90
N ALA A 967 39.22 -15.75 18.87
CA ALA A 967 38.22 -15.53 19.92
C ALA A 967 37.15 -16.64 19.96
N PHE A 968 36.69 -16.99 21.17
CA PHE A 968 35.63 -17.98 21.44
C PHE A 968 35.91 -19.41 20.98
N ARG A 969 37.16 -19.80 20.77
CA ARG A 969 37.55 -21.11 20.25
C ARG A 969 36.84 -22.28 20.94
N ASP A 970 36.88 -22.33 22.27
CA ASP A 970 36.28 -23.42 23.06
C ASP A 970 34.75 -23.42 22.98
N ARG A 971 34.12 -22.23 22.95
CA ARG A 971 32.67 -22.10 22.80
C ARG A 971 32.20 -22.54 21.41
N ILE A 972 32.96 -22.22 20.37
CA ILE A 972 32.68 -22.69 19.01
C ILE A 972 32.79 -24.23 18.97
N GLY A 973 33.84 -24.81 19.56
CA GLY A 973 34.00 -26.26 19.68
C GLY A 973 32.83 -26.95 20.40
N PHE A 974 32.36 -26.35 21.51
CA PHE A 974 31.16 -26.80 22.19
C PHE A 974 29.92 -26.78 21.28
N HIS A 975 29.71 -25.73 20.50
CA HIS A 975 28.57 -25.66 19.58
C HIS A 975 28.67 -26.63 18.40
N VAL A 976 29.87 -26.90 17.89
CA VAL A 976 30.07 -27.96 16.88
C VAL A 976 29.64 -29.32 17.43
N SER A 977 29.90 -29.60 18.71
CA SER A 977 29.50 -30.88 19.33
C SER A 977 27.98 -31.03 19.54
N ARG A 978 27.24 -29.93 19.69
CA ARG A 978 25.79 -29.94 19.99
C ARG A 978 24.90 -29.72 18.76
N LEU A 979 25.43 -29.08 17.71
CA LEU A 979 24.70 -28.68 16.50
C LEU A 979 25.16 -29.54 15.31
N PRO A 980 24.41 -30.60 14.94
CA PRO A 980 24.84 -31.54 13.89
C PRO A 980 24.96 -30.88 12.50
N GLY A 981 24.22 -29.79 12.25
CA GLY A 981 24.29 -29.04 11.00
C GLY A 981 25.41 -28.00 10.93
N LEU A 982 26.18 -27.77 12.02
CA LEU A 982 27.22 -26.75 12.06
C LEU A 982 28.57 -27.29 11.55
N THR A 983 29.08 -26.71 10.48
CA THR A 983 30.45 -26.91 9.99
C THR A 983 31.23 -25.61 10.10
N VAL A 984 32.38 -25.63 10.78
CA VAL A 984 33.28 -24.48 10.94
C VAL A 984 34.54 -24.73 10.13
N VAL A 985 34.98 -23.73 9.37
CA VAL A 985 36.23 -23.72 8.61
C VAL A 985 37.07 -22.54 9.08
N ASN A 986 38.14 -22.82 9.81
CA ASN A 986 39.02 -21.84 10.41
C ASN A 986 40.17 -21.48 9.46
N HIS A 987 40.36 -20.19 9.23
CA HIS A 987 41.41 -19.65 8.36
C HIS A 987 42.37 -18.77 9.15
N TYR A 988 43.67 -19.06 9.11
CA TYR A 988 44.71 -18.24 9.74
C TYR A 988 45.57 -17.54 8.70
N ASP A 989 45.57 -16.20 8.69
CA ASP A 989 46.35 -15.41 7.72
C ASP A 989 47.86 -15.47 7.96
N GLN A 990 48.28 -15.65 9.21
CA GLN A 990 49.68 -15.65 9.68
C GLN A 990 49.89 -16.68 10.80
N PRO A 991 49.64 -17.99 10.55
CA PRO A 991 49.70 -19.02 11.57
C PRO A 991 51.07 -19.04 12.27
N LEU A 992 51.05 -19.23 13.59
CA LEU A 992 52.25 -19.39 14.39
C LEU A 992 52.86 -20.78 14.14
N PRO A 993 54.17 -20.96 14.40
CA PRO A 993 54.78 -22.29 14.36
C PRO A 993 54.11 -23.30 15.32
N SER A 994 53.43 -22.81 16.37
CA SER A 994 52.67 -23.63 17.31
C SER A 994 51.27 -24.02 16.82
N ASP A 995 50.74 -23.35 15.78
CA ASP A 995 49.42 -23.64 15.22
C ASP A 995 49.47 -24.87 14.31
N ARG A 996 48.65 -25.87 14.61
CA ARG A 996 48.60 -27.17 13.94
C ARG A 996 47.52 -27.18 12.85
N PRO A 997 47.88 -27.39 11.57
CA PRO A 997 46.90 -27.59 10.50
C PRO A 997 45.99 -28.80 10.77
N GLY A 998 44.69 -28.64 10.51
CA GLY A 998 43.65 -29.65 10.76
C GLY A 998 43.18 -29.76 12.22
N ILE A 999 43.77 -29.00 13.14
CA ILE A 999 43.38 -28.95 14.56
C ILE A 999 43.09 -27.51 15.00
N ASP A 1000 44.05 -26.60 14.79
CA ASP A 1000 43.92 -25.19 15.17
C ASP A 1000 43.33 -24.35 14.03
N HIS A 1001 43.62 -24.70 12.78
CA HIS A 1001 43.06 -24.09 11.58
C HIS A 1001 42.97 -25.10 10.43
N ASP A 1002 42.05 -24.87 9.50
CA ASP A 1002 41.84 -25.71 8.32
C ASP A 1002 42.63 -25.21 7.11
N SER A 1003 42.91 -23.91 7.03
CA SER A 1003 43.63 -23.31 5.91
C SER A 1003 44.42 -22.05 6.31
N ALA A 1004 45.55 -21.84 5.66
CA ALA A 1004 46.31 -20.58 5.74
C ALA A 1004 46.00 -19.63 4.56
N ALA A 1005 45.08 -20.01 3.67
CA ALA A 1005 44.68 -19.19 2.53
C ALA A 1005 43.61 -18.16 2.95
N ARG A 1006 43.66 -16.98 2.31
CA ARG A 1006 42.60 -15.97 2.47
C ARG A 1006 41.26 -16.55 2.04
N ILE A 1007 40.21 -16.23 2.79
CA ILE A 1007 38.85 -16.65 2.47
C ILE A 1007 38.40 -15.96 1.18
N THR A 1008 37.98 -16.76 0.20
CA THR A 1008 37.44 -16.25 -1.07
C THR A 1008 36.09 -16.90 -1.36
N ALA A 1009 35.30 -16.25 -2.21
CA ALA A 1009 34.01 -16.80 -2.61
C ALA A 1009 34.14 -18.21 -3.19
N GLY A 1010 35.24 -18.54 -3.91
CA GLY A 1010 35.47 -19.85 -4.52
C GLY A 1010 35.50 -21.03 -3.54
N MET A 1011 35.65 -20.78 -2.24
CA MET A 1011 35.60 -21.81 -1.19
C MET A 1011 34.18 -22.25 -0.83
N VAL A 1012 33.16 -21.50 -1.26
CA VAL A 1012 31.74 -21.87 -1.06
C VAL A 1012 31.34 -22.96 -2.06
N PRO A 1013 30.84 -24.13 -1.62
CA PRO A 1013 30.38 -25.17 -2.54
C PRO A 1013 29.23 -24.70 -3.46
N ASP A 1014 29.27 -25.07 -4.73
CA ASP A 1014 28.20 -24.76 -5.70
C ASP A 1014 26.83 -25.33 -5.25
N GLY A 1015 26.82 -26.46 -4.54
CA GLY A 1015 25.60 -27.06 -3.98
C GLY A 1015 24.88 -26.18 -2.95
N LEU A 1016 25.61 -25.35 -2.19
CA LEU A 1016 25.00 -24.39 -1.26
C LEU A 1016 24.42 -23.19 -2.02
N ILE A 1017 25.09 -22.75 -3.10
CA ILE A 1017 24.62 -21.66 -3.96
C ILE A 1017 23.35 -22.08 -4.70
N SER A 1018 23.32 -23.30 -5.27
CA SER A 1018 22.16 -23.82 -5.99
C SER A 1018 20.94 -24.03 -5.08
N ARG A 1019 21.17 -24.39 -3.81
CA ARG A 1019 20.14 -24.44 -2.76
C ARG A 1019 19.81 -23.07 -2.14
N ARG A 1020 20.32 -21.98 -2.72
CA ARG A 1020 20.04 -20.58 -2.33
C ARG A 1020 20.34 -20.29 -0.87
N ALA A 1021 21.51 -20.75 -0.40
CA ALA A 1021 21.98 -20.46 0.94
C ALA A 1021 21.98 -18.95 1.24
N ARG A 1022 21.60 -18.59 2.47
CA ARG A 1022 21.60 -17.19 2.94
C ARG A 1022 22.96 -16.84 3.52
N ILE A 1023 23.56 -15.76 3.05
CA ILE A 1023 24.93 -15.39 3.42
C ILE A 1023 24.91 -14.21 4.37
N TYR A 1024 25.51 -14.37 5.55
CA TYR A 1024 25.66 -13.31 6.54
C TYR A 1024 27.14 -13.06 6.81
N MET A 1025 27.54 -11.80 6.82
CA MET A 1025 28.95 -11.42 6.91
C MET A 1025 29.14 -10.33 7.95
N CYS A 1026 30.16 -10.50 8.79
CA CYS A 1026 30.58 -9.48 9.74
C CYS A 1026 32.10 -9.57 9.93
N GLY A 1027 32.82 -8.49 9.62
CA GLY A 1027 34.28 -8.48 9.64
C GLY A 1027 34.88 -7.23 8.99
N PRO A 1028 36.16 -7.26 8.60
CA PRO A 1028 36.81 -6.16 7.88
C PRO A 1028 36.09 -5.84 6.55
N PRO A 1029 35.84 -4.56 6.22
CA PRO A 1029 35.09 -4.17 5.01
C PRO A 1029 35.64 -4.76 3.71
N GLY A 1030 36.96 -4.66 3.47
CA GLY A 1030 37.57 -5.18 2.25
C GLY A 1030 37.39 -6.70 2.06
N MET A 1031 37.44 -7.46 3.16
CA MET A 1031 37.18 -8.91 3.14
C MET A 1031 35.73 -9.21 2.75
N MET A 1032 34.76 -8.51 3.34
CA MET A 1032 33.35 -8.69 3.02
C MET A 1032 33.01 -8.25 1.60
N GLU A 1033 33.61 -7.17 1.11
CA GLU A 1033 33.43 -6.68 -0.26
C GLU A 1033 33.98 -7.64 -1.31
N ASP A 1034 35.19 -8.16 -1.11
CA ASP A 1034 35.80 -9.13 -2.01
C ASP A 1034 35.02 -10.44 -2.04
N PHE A 1035 34.56 -10.93 -0.88
CA PHE A 1035 33.74 -12.13 -0.79
C PHE A 1035 32.37 -11.95 -1.46
N ALA A 1036 31.69 -10.82 -1.19
CA ALA A 1036 30.40 -10.51 -1.81
C ALA A 1036 30.51 -10.40 -3.33
N ARG A 1037 31.55 -9.71 -3.84
CA ARG A 1037 31.82 -9.58 -5.28
C ARG A 1037 32.01 -10.94 -5.93
N GLY A 1038 32.84 -11.80 -5.34
CA GLY A 1038 33.05 -13.15 -5.85
C GLY A 1038 31.79 -14.03 -5.80
N LEU A 1039 30.91 -13.86 -4.81
CA LEU A 1039 29.62 -14.57 -4.77
C LEU A 1039 28.66 -14.06 -5.85
N ALA A 1040 28.62 -12.75 -6.09
CA ALA A 1040 27.81 -12.15 -7.14
C ALA A 1040 28.26 -12.61 -8.55
N GLU A 1041 29.57 -12.71 -8.78
CA GLU A 1041 30.16 -13.29 -10.00
C GLU A 1041 29.77 -14.76 -10.20
N ARG A 1042 29.56 -15.48 -9.10
CA ARG A 1042 29.07 -16.87 -9.09
C ARG A 1042 27.54 -16.99 -9.10
N GLY A 1043 26.83 -15.89 -9.36
CA GLY A 1043 25.38 -15.90 -9.55
C GLY A 1043 24.55 -15.78 -8.28
N VAL A 1044 25.15 -15.54 -7.11
CA VAL A 1044 24.41 -15.22 -5.88
C VAL A 1044 23.75 -13.85 -6.00
N PRO A 1045 22.48 -13.70 -5.58
CA PRO A 1045 21.86 -12.38 -5.51
C PRO A 1045 22.31 -11.49 -4.37
N ASP A 1046 22.52 -10.20 -4.65
CA ASP A 1046 22.94 -9.21 -3.65
C ASP A 1046 21.99 -9.13 -2.46
N PHE A 1047 20.68 -9.32 -2.69
CA PHE A 1047 19.67 -9.33 -1.62
C PHE A 1047 19.69 -10.62 -0.76
N ASP A 1048 20.44 -11.65 -1.17
CA ASP A 1048 20.70 -12.86 -0.37
C ASP A 1048 22.00 -12.73 0.47
N ILE A 1049 22.71 -11.60 0.33
CA ILE A 1049 23.98 -11.31 0.99
C ILE A 1049 23.76 -10.19 2.03
N PHE A 1050 23.79 -10.57 3.30
CA PHE A 1050 23.59 -9.68 4.43
C PHE A 1050 24.94 -9.31 5.05
N ARG A 1051 25.14 -8.02 5.30
CA ARG A 1051 26.38 -7.49 5.90
C ARG A 1051 26.05 -6.55 7.05
N GLU A 1052 26.86 -6.62 8.09
CA GLU A 1052 26.87 -5.66 9.19
C GLU A 1052 28.10 -4.76 9.06
N VAL A 1053 27.90 -3.44 9.19
CA VAL A 1053 28.97 -2.44 9.15
C VAL A 1053 28.76 -1.48 10.31
N PHE A 1054 29.45 -1.72 11.43
CA PHE A 1054 29.35 -0.87 12.62
C PHE A 1054 29.84 0.55 12.33
N LYS A 1055 28.89 1.49 12.25
CA LYS A 1055 29.16 2.93 12.17
C LYS A 1055 28.75 3.59 13.48
N SER A 1056 29.50 4.62 13.89
CA SER A 1056 29.07 5.45 15.01
C SER A 1056 27.95 6.39 14.53
N PRO A 1057 26.88 6.60 15.31
CA PRO A 1057 25.86 7.59 14.97
C PRO A 1057 26.49 8.98 14.86
N PRO A 1058 26.09 9.83 13.90
CA PRO A 1058 26.44 11.25 13.94
C PRO A 1058 25.84 11.90 15.20
N GLY A 1059 26.56 12.85 15.80
CA GLY A 1059 26.08 13.58 16.97
C GLY A 1059 24.92 14.53 16.63
N PRO A 1060 24.10 14.94 17.62
CA PRO A 1060 23.02 15.91 17.40
C PRO A 1060 23.60 17.28 17.02
N VAL A 1061 22.99 17.93 16.02
CA VAL A 1061 23.24 19.34 15.67
C VAL A 1061 21.97 20.12 15.98
N ALA A 1062 22.08 21.09 16.89
CA ALA A 1062 21.03 22.07 17.13
C ALA A 1062 20.96 23.05 15.94
N ASP A 1063 19.75 23.48 15.57
CA ASP A 1063 19.58 24.54 14.58
C ASP A 1063 20.03 25.87 15.19
N ASP A 1064 21.24 26.31 14.83
CA ASP A 1064 21.94 27.45 15.43
C ASP A 1064 22.18 28.60 14.44
N GLY A 1065 21.45 28.61 13.31
CA GLY A 1065 21.53 29.66 12.30
C GLY A 1065 22.70 29.54 11.31
N ARG A 1066 23.38 28.39 11.28
CA ARG A 1066 24.46 28.12 10.31
C ARG A 1066 23.96 28.02 8.87
N THR A 1067 24.80 28.52 7.96
CA THR A 1067 24.66 28.32 6.52
C THR A 1067 25.76 27.40 5.99
N PHE A 1068 25.46 26.62 4.96
CA PHE A 1068 26.41 25.68 4.36
C PHE A 1068 26.49 25.90 2.85
N ARG A 1069 27.69 25.82 2.27
CA ARG A 1069 27.82 25.80 0.81
C ARG A 1069 27.39 24.45 0.28
N VAL A 1070 26.47 24.46 -0.67
CA VAL A 1070 25.98 23.26 -1.36
C VAL A 1070 26.36 23.38 -2.82
N SER A 1071 26.91 22.30 -3.39
CA SER A 1071 27.21 22.21 -4.82
C SER A 1071 26.75 20.88 -5.41
N PHE A 1072 26.38 20.93 -6.69
CA PHE A 1072 25.85 19.79 -7.44
C PHE A 1072 26.81 19.49 -8.58
N SER A 1073 27.57 18.40 -8.48
CA SER A 1073 28.76 18.15 -9.31
C SER A 1073 28.46 17.90 -10.79
N ARG A 1074 27.19 17.68 -11.16
CA ARG A 1074 26.78 17.51 -12.56
C ARG A 1074 26.09 18.75 -13.14
N SER A 1075 25.81 19.74 -12.30
CA SER A 1075 25.27 21.03 -12.72
C SER A 1075 26.37 21.98 -13.21
N ARG A 1076 25.98 22.97 -14.03
CA ARG A 1076 26.87 24.08 -14.41
C ARG A 1076 26.78 25.27 -13.44
N GLU A 1077 25.99 25.15 -12.37
CA GLU A 1077 25.73 26.21 -11.40
C GLU A 1077 26.88 26.32 -10.40
N ALA A 1078 27.16 27.56 -9.97
CA ALA A 1078 28.13 27.80 -8.91
C ALA A 1078 27.58 27.30 -7.55
N PRO A 1079 28.44 26.90 -6.59
CA PRO A 1079 28.01 26.59 -5.23
C PRO A 1079 27.24 27.77 -4.62
N ASP A 1080 26.10 27.48 -3.97
CA ASP A 1080 25.29 28.51 -3.31
C ASP A 1080 25.05 28.17 -1.83
N LEU A 1081 24.65 29.17 -1.05
CA LEU A 1081 24.48 29.11 0.39
C LEU A 1081 23.10 28.60 0.77
N TRP A 1082 23.08 27.41 1.37
CA TRP A 1082 21.90 26.87 2.00
C TRP A 1082 21.70 27.48 3.40
N SER A 1083 20.45 27.79 3.75
CA SER A 1083 20.01 28.12 5.11
C SER A 1083 18.81 27.26 5.50
N ALA A 1084 18.47 27.20 6.79
CA ALA A 1084 17.31 26.45 7.28
C ALA A 1084 15.98 26.82 6.58
N ALA A 1085 15.83 28.07 6.14
CA ALA A 1085 14.66 28.55 5.41
C ALA A 1085 14.49 27.89 4.02
N CYS A 1086 15.58 27.40 3.42
CA CYS A 1086 15.54 26.72 2.12
C CYS A 1086 14.91 25.32 2.22
N GLY A 1087 14.79 24.76 3.42
CA GLY A 1087 14.25 23.41 3.63
C GLY A 1087 15.18 22.30 3.11
N PRO A 1088 14.65 21.14 2.69
CA PRO A 1088 15.46 20.02 2.22
C PRO A 1088 16.32 20.35 0.99
N LEU A 1089 17.47 19.66 0.85
CA LEU A 1089 18.43 19.80 -0.26
C LEU A 1089 17.79 19.66 -1.64
N LEU A 1090 16.72 18.88 -1.78
CA LEU A 1090 15.92 18.82 -3.01
C LEU A 1090 15.29 20.17 -3.36
N ASN A 1091 14.61 20.81 -2.41
CA ASN A 1091 13.94 22.09 -2.65
C ASN A 1091 14.96 23.18 -2.98
N PHE A 1092 16.10 23.15 -2.29
CA PHE A 1092 17.22 24.04 -2.57
C PHE A 1092 17.75 23.83 -4.00
N GLY A 1093 18.04 22.59 -4.40
CA GLY A 1093 18.46 22.29 -5.78
C GLY A 1093 17.44 22.72 -6.83
N GLU A 1094 16.15 22.43 -6.61
CA GLU A 1094 15.06 22.85 -7.50
C GLU A 1094 14.95 24.38 -7.62
N SER A 1095 15.18 25.12 -6.53
CA SER A 1095 15.16 26.58 -6.54
C SER A 1095 16.30 27.21 -7.36
N LEU A 1096 17.40 26.46 -7.54
CA LEU A 1096 18.55 26.82 -8.37
C LEU A 1096 18.42 26.27 -9.81
N GLY A 1097 17.29 25.66 -10.17
CA GLY A 1097 17.09 25.06 -11.49
C GLY A 1097 17.78 23.70 -11.69
N VAL A 1098 18.37 23.11 -10.65
CA VAL A 1098 18.99 21.78 -10.72
C VAL A 1098 17.89 20.72 -10.79
N THR A 1099 17.94 19.88 -11.84
CA THR A 1099 16.96 18.80 -12.01
C THR A 1099 17.38 17.59 -11.19
N MET A 1100 16.66 17.36 -10.09
CA MET A 1100 16.88 16.21 -9.21
C MET A 1100 15.70 15.25 -9.27
N SER A 1101 15.99 13.94 -9.29
CA SER A 1101 14.93 12.92 -9.24
C SER A 1101 14.19 12.98 -7.90
N SER A 1102 12.86 12.98 -7.91
CA SER A 1102 12.08 12.89 -6.69
C SER A 1102 10.69 12.29 -6.94
N GLY A 1103 10.16 11.57 -5.94
CA GLY A 1103 8.87 10.90 -6.03
C GLY A 1103 7.94 11.29 -4.88
N CYS A 1104 8.10 10.62 -3.74
CA CYS A 1104 7.22 10.79 -2.58
C CYS A 1104 7.46 12.10 -1.80
N ARG A 1105 8.63 12.74 -1.99
CA ARG A 1105 9.14 13.89 -1.22
C ARG A 1105 9.21 13.69 0.31
N VAL A 1106 9.06 12.46 0.80
CA VAL A 1106 9.11 12.08 2.23
C VAL A 1106 10.19 11.04 2.54
N GLY A 1107 11.16 10.86 1.63
CA GLY A 1107 12.27 9.91 1.78
C GLY A 1107 11.92 8.44 1.52
N GLN A 1108 10.66 8.04 1.73
CA GLN A 1108 10.23 6.63 1.68
C GLN A 1108 10.46 5.91 0.34
N CYS A 1109 10.33 6.60 -0.80
CA CYS A 1109 10.51 5.98 -2.11
C CYS A 1109 11.97 5.92 -2.57
N GLU A 1110 12.87 6.63 -1.88
CA GLU A 1110 14.29 6.74 -2.17
C GLU A 1110 14.63 7.17 -3.62
N SER A 1111 13.66 7.73 -4.36
CA SER A 1111 13.91 8.28 -5.70
C SER A 1111 14.74 9.56 -5.67
N CYS A 1112 14.80 10.22 -4.50
CA CYS A 1112 15.64 11.38 -4.24
C CYS A 1112 17.04 11.02 -3.74
N ALA A 1113 17.40 9.73 -3.74
CA ALA A 1113 18.73 9.26 -3.40
C ALA A 1113 19.76 9.78 -4.42
N VAL A 1114 20.72 10.55 -3.95
CA VAL A 1114 21.89 11.02 -4.69
C VAL A 1114 23.15 10.72 -3.89
N ARG A 1115 24.29 10.55 -4.55
CA ARG A 1115 25.54 10.26 -3.85
C ARG A 1115 26.13 11.55 -3.26
N ILE A 1116 26.62 11.47 -2.03
CA ILE A 1116 27.44 12.48 -1.37
C ILE A 1116 28.87 12.29 -1.87
N VAL A 1117 29.39 13.27 -2.59
CA VAL A 1117 30.78 13.28 -3.07
C VAL A 1117 31.71 13.72 -1.94
N SER A 1118 31.33 14.76 -1.19
CA SER A 1118 32.00 15.18 0.03
C SER A 1118 31.04 15.93 0.95
N GLY A 1119 31.40 16.06 2.22
CA GLY A 1119 30.54 16.67 3.24
C GLY A 1119 29.61 15.66 3.92
N SER A 1120 28.61 16.20 4.62
CA SER A 1120 27.69 15.41 5.44
C SER A 1120 26.30 16.04 5.48
N VAL A 1121 25.29 15.20 5.55
CA VAL A 1121 23.88 15.58 5.60
C VAL A 1121 23.19 14.87 6.77
N ARG A 1122 22.01 15.37 7.13
CA ARG A 1122 21.11 14.77 8.11
C ARG A 1122 19.75 14.54 7.50
N HIS A 1123 19.16 13.36 7.72
CA HIS A 1123 17.82 13.05 7.24
C HIS A 1123 16.72 13.43 8.25
N LEU A 1124 15.81 14.31 7.84
CA LEU A 1124 14.72 14.89 8.64
C LEU A 1124 13.68 13.87 9.10
N HIS A 1125 13.54 12.74 8.41
CA HIS A 1125 12.64 11.66 8.83
C HIS A 1125 13.25 10.73 9.90
N GLY A 1126 14.46 11.00 10.37
CA GLY A 1126 15.08 10.30 11.50
C GLY A 1126 15.58 8.89 11.21
N THR A 1127 15.74 8.52 9.93
CA THR A 1127 16.33 7.23 9.53
C THR A 1127 17.43 7.50 8.52
N GLU A 1128 18.64 7.02 8.78
CA GLU A 1128 19.75 7.17 7.84
C GLU A 1128 19.72 6.04 6.78
N PRO A 1129 20.12 6.31 5.53
CA PRO A 1129 20.28 5.26 4.51
C PRO A 1129 21.32 4.22 4.92
N ASP A 1130 21.17 2.98 4.43
CA ASP A 1130 22.12 1.89 4.69
C ASP A 1130 23.54 2.25 4.19
N ASP A 1131 23.64 2.99 3.08
CA ASP A 1131 24.89 3.59 2.59
C ASP A 1131 25.02 5.05 3.04
N ALA A 1132 26.08 5.35 3.79
CA ALA A 1132 26.36 6.70 4.29
C ALA A 1132 26.78 7.68 3.18
N SER A 1133 27.13 7.17 2.00
CA SER A 1133 27.33 8.01 0.82
C SER A 1133 26.02 8.35 0.12
N THR A 1134 24.87 7.87 0.60
CA THR A 1134 23.56 8.20 0.03
C THR A 1134 22.90 9.37 0.77
N CYS A 1135 22.45 10.36 0.03
CA CYS A 1135 21.63 11.48 0.48
C CYS A 1135 20.22 11.35 -0.11
N LEU A 1136 19.21 11.13 0.71
CA LEU A 1136 17.80 11.26 0.32
C LEU A 1136 17.44 12.74 0.31
N ALA A 1137 17.85 13.45 -0.74
CA ALA A 1137 17.81 14.92 -0.84
C ALA A 1137 16.45 15.55 -0.47
N CYS A 1138 15.35 14.84 -0.73
CA CYS A 1138 13.99 15.28 -0.40
C CYS A 1138 13.67 15.35 1.10
N GLN A 1139 14.52 14.76 1.93
CA GLN A 1139 14.44 14.80 3.38
C GLN A 1139 15.82 15.02 4.00
N ALA A 1140 16.80 15.50 3.26
CA ALA A 1140 18.15 15.73 3.77
C ALA A 1140 18.41 17.23 3.91
N VAL A 1141 19.09 17.63 4.98
CA VAL A 1141 19.64 18.98 5.16
C VAL A 1141 21.15 18.87 5.38
N PRO A 1142 21.97 19.81 4.89
CA PRO A 1142 23.40 19.77 5.10
C PRO A 1142 23.73 20.02 6.59
N VAL A 1143 24.78 19.37 7.08
CA VAL A 1143 25.37 19.65 8.41
C VAL A 1143 26.86 20.07 8.30
N SER A 1144 27.37 20.11 7.07
CA SER A 1144 28.63 20.72 6.64
C SER A 1144 28.45 21.25 5.22
N ASP A 1145 29.46 21.95 4.69
CA ASP A 1145 29.56 22.15 3.25
C ASP A 1145 29.49 20.79 2.54
N VAL A 1146 28.71 20.69 1.47
CA VAL A 1146 28.39 19.42 0.82
C VAL A 1146 28.46 19.51 -0.70
N VAL A 1147 28.98 18.45 -1.30
CA VAL A 1147 28.99 18.23 -2.75
C VAL A 1147 28.13 16.99 -3.03
N LEU A 1148 27.07 17.15 -3.81
CA LEU A 1148 26.18 16.06 -4.22
C LEU A 1148 26.39 15.71 -5.69
N ASP A 1149 26.37 14.42 -6.02
CA ASP A 1149 26.40 13.91 -7.40
C ASP A 1149 25.00 14.00 -8.04
N ALA A 1150 24.53 15.24 -8.23
CA ALA A 1150 23.27 15.56 -8.88
C ALA A 1150 23.48 16.59 -9.99
#